data_AF-A0A7J4Y3F0-F1
#
_entry.id   AF-A0A7J4Y3F0-F1
#
_cell.length_a   1.000
_cell.length_b   1.000
_cell.length_c   1.000
_cell.angle_alpha   90.00
_cell.angle_beta   90.00
_cell.angle_gamma   90.00
#
_symmetry.space_group_name_H-M   'P 1'
#
loop_
_entity.id
_entity.type
_entity.pdbx_description
1 polymer ?
#
loop_
_entity_poly.entity_id
_entity_poly.type
_entity_poly.pdbx_seq_one_letter_code
_entity_poly.pdbx_strand_id
1 'polypeptide(L)'
;MEKDITLEYAAFLRSFKRNIDVPHSFLLGAGASISSGVQSAYDCIWEWKKDIFLSKNVNSSEYYKNFKDNAVRKSIQKWLDNEGGYPILDSPQEYSFYAENAYPIAEDRRKYFFSLIENIEPYMGYKLLCLLAEHNIVKSVWTTNFDGLIVRAAHQNRLTPIEINLDNVDRIYRNQSSKELLTIALHGDYKFSTLKNTDEELDTQNETFKDHLSNYHIDKNMIVIGYSGRDKSLMDALKETFTKKGSGRLYWCGYGETINSEVSELLLTIRASGREAYYVATDGFDKTMIHLSKSAFEDNPIISLQIDETLKDISENELHNTDFTLNVTKTDKYIKSNLHPIIFPKEVFQFEIDYGNEKPWSFLRMLTKETNTCAIPFKKKVFALGTLSEINATFKNYLRSDIKREAISKKDIENVGAFRALMLQAVLKYFTHDPNIESDNKDKLWMKSSERNIGNISIHKALSLSLFFSNNNDYAYLSFSPTVYLTSPEEIGIKKKQEISKKLLEKLYNNKYDEYLSLWNTLLFENKRLKFEYPLCSGTGFEFQISCNSAYGEINVLDSNFRTYSLPSFDKRKAPFKGVQFLEPQLVFRSKVNDNESRDYHPMRGLTSNRPYDVILNGRIYSNEINLSVICGQKYSNAFYSFLSQLQTKHFTGNINPDYLIDYPGFTSIFNIPINVPYFEDKDNWYNLDFQNDNNLEAHKNALQLARLITSKIDQIANTHTQSTIVIFIPEEWRTFESYIYKGESFDLHDYIKAFAASRGISTQLIREDTLNDSLKCQIYWWLSLSFYVKSFRTPWILNNQEKNTAYAGIGYSISKILDKPEIVIGCSHIYDSNGQGLKYKLSKIDDYYLDKHSNPYLSYNDAFQFGVSIRELFYQSLDKLPERVVIHKRTKFTEDEINGIKTSLNKAGIHRIDLIEINYESDARFLAMRVDNQAQMLQADGFPISRGSCILTNKNSALLWTHGIVPSVRQNNYKFYLGGRSIPAPLKITKHYGDSNINTIASEILGLTKMNWNSFDLYSKLPSTIDSSNQIARIGKLLSRFEGKTYDYRLFI
;
A
#
# COMPACT_ATOMS: atom_id res chain seq x y z
N MET A 1 -17.11 -25.21 32.89
CA MET A 1 -17.21 -24.78 31.48
C MET A 1 -17.59 -23.31 31.50
N GLU A 2 -16.61 -22.41 31.47
CA GLU A 2 -16.89 -20.98 31.27
C GLU A 2 -17.52 -20.82 29.88
N LYS A 3 -18.75 -20.32 29.82
CA LYS A 3 -19.39 -20.01 28.54
C LYS A 3 -18.74 -18.75 27.99
N ASP A 4 -18.02 -18.91 26.89
CA ASP A 4 -17.38 -17.83 26.13
C ASP A 4 -18.32 -16.62 25.98
N ILE A 5 -17.90 -15.45 26.49
CA ILE A 5 -18.67 -14.20 26.44
C ILE A 5 -18.66 -13.53 25.07
N THR A 6 -17.79 -14.00 24.19
CA THR A 6 -17.65 -13.48 22.84
C THR A 6 -18.69 -14.05 21.89
N LEU A 7 -19.14 -13.23 20.95
CA LEU A 7 -19.96 -13.62 19.81
C LEU A 7 -19.24 -13.21 18.55
N GLU A 8 -18.95 -14.19 17.69
CA GLU A 8 -18.32 -13.94 16.40
C GLU A 8 -19.12 -12.90 15.59
N TYR A 9 -18.44 -11.95 14.97
CA TYR A 9 -19.07 -10.85 14.25
C TYR A 9 -20.09 -11.31 13.20
N ALA A 10 -19.79 -12.38 12.44
CA ALA A 10 -20.73 -12.94 11.48
C ALA A 10 -21.98 -13.55 12.15
N ALA A 11 -21.84 -14.13 13.34
CA ALA A 11 -22.97 -14.61 14.13
C ALA A 11 -23.80 -13.45 14.69
N PHE A 12 -23.16 -12.35 15.08
CA PHE A 12 -23.85 -11.11 15.48
C PHE A 12 -24.72 -10.56 14.34
N LEU A 13 -24.21 -10.46 13.10
CA LEU A 13 -25.00 -9.99 11.95
C LEU A 13 -26.24 -10.87 11.70
N ARG A 14 -26.07 -12.20 11.73
CA ARG A 14 -27.20 -13.14 11.60
C ARG A 14 -28.20 -13.02 12.74
N SER A 15 -27.71 -12.80 13.97
CA SER A 15 -28.54 -12.56 15.14
C SER A 15 -29.34 -11.28 14.98
N PHE A 16 -28.72 -10.18 14.56
CA PHE A 16 -29.40 -8.91 14.31
C PHE A 16 -30.48 -9.06 13.23
N LYS A 17 -30.14 -9.65 12.07
CA LYS A 17 -31.08 -9.93 10.97
C LYS A 17 -32.31 -10.71 11.46
N ARG A 18 -32.12 -11.69 12.35
CA ARG A 18 -33.23 -12.53 12.82
C ARG A 18 -34.15 -11.84 13.84
N ASN A 19 -33.71 -10.74 14.44
CA ASN A 19 -34.46 -10.02 15.46
C ASN A 19 -34.84 -8.59 15.00
N ILE A 20 -34.89 -8.29 13.70
CA ILE A 20 -35.28 -6.95 13.21
C ILE A 20 -36.71 -6.54 13.61
N ASP A 21 -37.55 -7.50 13.96
CA ASP A 21 -38.91 -7.34 14.49
C ASP A 21 -38.93 -7.03 16.00
N VAL A 22 -37.81 -7.20 16.70
CA VAL A 22 -37.61 -6.80 18.10
C VAL A 22 -37.00 -5.40 18.12
N PRO A 23 -37.58 -4.44 18.86
CA PRO A 23 -37.02 -3.09 18.90
C PRO A 23 -35.62 -3.04 19.52
N HIS A 24 -34.72 -2.31 18.87
CA HIS A 24 -33.36 -2.06 19.32
C HIS A 24 -33.20 -0.62 19.82
N SER A 25 -32.29 -0.46 20.78
CA SER A 25 -31.69 0.81 21.16
C SER A 25 -30.19 0.80 20.88
N PHE A 26 -29.62 1.98 20.67
CA PHE A 26 -28.18 2.15 20.57
C PHE A 26 -27.68 3.00 21.74
N LEU A 27 -26.55 2.62 22.31
CA LEU A 27 -25.75 3.46 23.20
C LEU A 27 -24.48 3.87 22.45
N LEU A 28 -24.38 5.15 22.11
CA LEU A 28 -23.26 5.72 21.36
C LEU A 28 -22.30 6.43 22.30
N GLY A 29 -21.04 6.00 22.29
CA GLY A 29 -19.94 6.74 22.90
C GLY A 29 -19.11 7.54 21.88
N ALA A 30 -18.08 8.23 22.37
CA ALA A 30 -17.30 9.17 21.56
C ALA A 30 -16.63 8.52 20.35
N GLY A 31 -16.36 7.20 20.43
CA GLY A 31 -15.82 6.42 19.32
C GLY A 31 -16.72 6.35 18.08
N ALA A 32 -18.04 6.59 18.22
CA ALA A 32 -18.96 6.63 17.08
C ALA A 32 -18.78 7.88 16.21
N SER A 33 -18.19 8.95 16.77
CA SER A 33 -18.06 10.26 16.13
C SER A 33 -16.71 10.50 15.48
N ILE A 34 -15.73 9.61 15.71
CA ILE A 34 -14.37 9.68 15.12
C ILE A 34 -14.45 9.82 13.60
N SER A 35 -15.36 9.10 12.96
CA SER A 35 -15.51 9.16 11.51
C SER A 35 -16.07 10.47 10.99
N SER A 36 -16.83 11.18 11.80
CA SER A 36 -17.32 12.51 11.47
C SER A 36 -16.24 13.58 11.71
N GLY A 37 -15.08 13.21 12.28
CA GLY A 37 -13.97 14.12 12.57
C GLY A 37 -13.94 14.63 14.02
N VAL A 38 -14.81 14.13 14.89
CA VAL A 38 -14.82 14.49 16.33
C VAL A 38 -13.77 13.67 17.07
N GLN A 39 -13.05 14.31 18.00
CA GLN A 39 -12.06 13.63 18.82
C GLN A 39 -12.66 12.57 19.75
N SER A 40 -11.93 11.48 19.98
CA SER A 40 -12.29 10.50 20.99
C SER A 40 -12.02 11.05 22.39
N ALA A 41 -12.72 10.56 23.41
CA ALA A 41 -12.44 10.95 24.80
C ALA A 41 -10.97 10.69 25.21
N TYR A 42 -10.37 9.63 24.67
CA TYR A 42 -8.96 9.32 24.89
C TYR A 42 -8.01 10.33 24.24
N ASP A 43 -8.35 10.82 23.03
CA ASP A 43 -7.59 11.88 22.38
C ASP A 43 -7.71 13.20 23.15
N CYS A 44 -8.90 13.53 23.67
CA CYS A 44 -9.08 14.69 24.54
C CYS A 44 -8.19 14.61 25.79
N ILE A 45 -8.12 13.45 26.47
CA ILE A 45 -7.22 13.25 27.62
C ILE A 45 -5.77 13.56 27.23
N TRP A 46 -5.31 13.05 26.08
CA TRP A 46 -3.94 13.32 25.64
C TRP A 46 -3.70 14.76 25.21
N GLU A 47 -4.69 15.42 24.62
CA GLU A 47 -4.63 16.84 24.32
C GLU A 47 -4.53 17.67 25.61
N TRP A 48 -5.34 17.37 26.62
CA TRP A 48 -5.28 18.03 27.94
C TRP A 48 -3.94 17.77 28.64
N LYS A 49 -3.44 16.53 28.64
CA LYS A 49 -2.10 16.19 29.15
C LYS A 49 -1.01 17.00 28.43
N LYS A 50 -1.10 17.12 27.10
CA LYS A 50 -0.19 17.93 26.28
C LYS A 50 -0.29 19.41 26.67
N ASP A 51 -1.48 19.96 26.81
CA ASP A 51 -1.68 21.36 27.16
C ASP A 51 -1.12 21.69 28.56
N ILE A 52 -1.36 20.81 29.55
CA ILE A 52 -0.76 20.91 30.89
C ILE A 52 0.76 20.83 30.83
N PHE A 53 1.31 19.90 30.05
CA PHE A 53 2.75 19.78 29.86
C PHE A 53 3.34 21.04 29.23
N LEU A 54 2.72 21.56 28.16
CA LEU A 54 3.20 22.72 27.42
C LEU A 54 3.06 24.03 28.20
N SER A 55 2.05 24.17 29.05
CA SER A 55 1.90 25.34 29.91
C SER A 55 3.07 25.49 30.89
N LYS A 56 3.66 24.37 31.35
CA LYS A 56 4.88 24.36 32.16
C LYS A 56 6.18 24.28 31.34
N ASN A 57 6.10 23.96 30.04
CA ASN A 57 7.26 23.74 29.15
C ASN A 57 7.13 24.51 27.82
N VAL A 58 6.94 25.83 27.88
CA VAL A 58 6.56 26.69 26.72
C VAL A 58 7.52 26.58 25.52
N ASN A 59 8.82 26.42 25.77
CA ASN A 59 9.84 26.30 24.72
C ASN A 59 9.85 24.94 23.99
N SER A 60 9.05 23.97 24.44
CA SER A 60 8.98 22.61 23.87
C SER A 60 7.83 22.41 22.89
N SER A 61 6.98 23.44 22.68
CA SER A 61 5.74 23.33 21.91
C SER A 61 5.89 22.73 20.51
N GLU A 62 7.00 23.01 19.81
CA GLU A 62 7.22 22.50 18.46
C GLU A 62 7.38 20.98 18.38
N TYR A 63 7.98 20.36 19.40
CA TYR A 63 8.31 18.92 19.41
C TYR A 63 7.15 18.03 19.86
N TYR A 64 6.20 18.60 20.61
CA TYR A 64 5.07 17.88 21.21
C TYR A 64 3.73 18.20 20.52
N LYS A 65 3.75 18.80 19.32
CA LYS A 65 2.54 19.14 18.56
C LYS A 65 1.66 17.91 18.31
N ASN A 66 2.25 16.83 17.80
CA ASN A 66 1.53 15.61 17.46
C ASN A 66 1.42 14.67 18.66
N PHE A 67 0.42 14.88 19.51
CA PHE A 67 0.15 14.02 20.66
C PHE A 67 -0.38 12.62 20.29
N LYS A 68 -0.55 12.30 19.00
CA LYS A 68 -0.92 10.95 18.52
C LYS A 68 0.29 10.05 18.30
N ASP A 69 1.50 10.61 18.35
CA ASP A 69 2.75 9.84 18.35
C ASP A 69 2.96 9.17 19.72
N ASN A 70 3.22 7.86 19.70
CA ASN A 70 3.41 7.07 20.92
C ASN A 70 4.64 7.50 21.72
N ALA A 71 5.72 7.94 21.09
CA ALA A 71 6.92 8.42 21.78
C ALA A 71 6.64 9.74 22.51
N VAL A 72 5.90 10.64 21.87
CA VAL A 72 5.44 11.90 22.47
C VAL A 72 4.56 11.61 23.69
N ARG A 73 3.56 10.72 23.55
CA ARG A 73 2.69 10.28 24.66
C ARG A 73 3.49 9.72 25.84
N LYS A 74 4.44 8.83 25.58
CA LYS A 74 5.30 8.26 26.62
C LYS A 74 6.14 9.32 27.34
N SER A 75 6.68 10.28 26.61
CA SER A 75 7.46 11.37 27.20
C SER A 75 6.60 12.28 28.09
N ILE A 76 5.42 12.67 27.62
CA ILE A 76 4.45 13.45 28.42
C ILE A 76 4.06 12.68 29.68
N GLN A 77 3.73 11.39 29.56
CA GLN A 77 3.35 10.58 30.72
C GLN A 77 4.48 10.48 31.75
N LYS A 78 5.72 10.22 31.29
CA LYS A 78 6.88 10.17 32.18
C LYS A 78 7.10 11.48 32.93
N TRP A 79 6.84 12.62 32.28
CA TRP A 79 6.89 13.91 32.95
C TRP A 79 5.79 14.06 34.01
N LEU A 80 4.54 13.69 33.68
CA LEU A 80 3.41 13.70 34.62
C LEU A 80 3.68 12.81 35.84
N ASP A 81 4.20 11.61 35.63
CA ASP A 81 4.53 10.66 36.70
C ASP A 81 5.62 11.22 37.63
N ASN A 82 6.61 11.94 37.08
CA ASN A 82 7.71 12.52 37.85
C ASN A 82 7.31 13.79 38.63
N GLU A 83 6.42 14.62 38.09
CA GLU A 83 5.90 15.80 38.80
C GLU A 83 5.08 15.38 40.03
N GLY A 84 4.42 14.22 39.96
CA GLY A 84 3.53 13.71 41.00
C GLY A 84 2.18 14.45 41.04
N GLY A 85 1.18 13.84 41.70
CA GLY A 85 -0.17 14.41 41.83
C GLY A 85 -1.07 14.24 40.60
N TYR A 86 -0.59 13.58 39.54
CA TYR A 86 -1.37 13.19 38.38
C TYR A 86 -1.76 11.70 38.44
N PRO A 87 -2.92 11.29 37.86
CA PRO A 87 -3.28 9.89 37.75
C PRO A 87 -2.26 9.07 36.96
N ILE A 88 -2.09 7.80 37.34
CA ILE A 88 -1.30 6.84 36.58
C ILE A 88 -1.92 6.60 35.20
N LEU A 89 -1.10 6.25 34.22
CA LEU A 89 -1.55 5.97 32.85
C LEU A 89 -2.71 4.97 32.82
N ASP A 90 -3.73 5.29 32.01
CA ASP A 90 -4.95 4.50 31.79
C ASP A 90 -5.87 4.36 33.00
N SER A 91 -5.61 5.07 34.11
CA SER A 91 -6.50 5.15 35.26
C SER A 91 -7.94 5.56 34.84
N PRO A 92 -8.98 4.99 35.48
CA PRO A 92 -10.37 5.40 35.24
C PRO A 92 -10.62 6.89 35.53
N GLN A 93 -9.82 7.50 36.41
CA GLN A 93 -9.95 8.90 36.84
C GLN A 93 -9.33 9.91 35.87
N GLU A 94 -8.58 9.46 34.85
CA GLU A 94 -7.87 10.37 33.95
C GLU A 94 -8.80 11.37 33.26
N TYR A 95 -9.97 10.94 32.80
CA TYR A 95 -10.88 11.82 32.06
C TYR A 95 -11.31 13.03 32.90
N SER A 96 -11.93 12.78 34.05
CA SER A 96 -12.43 13.83 34.94
C SER A 96 -11.30 14.72 35.44
N PHE A 97 -10.22 14.09 35.90
CA PHE A 97 -9.07 14.80 36.46
C PHE A 97 -8.46 15.75 35.45
N TYR A 98 -8.17 15.29 34.22
CA TYR A 98 -7.51 16.13 33.23
C TYR A 98 -8.45 17.16 32.60
N ALA A 99 -9.75 16.85 32.46
CA ALA A 99 -10.74 17.83 32.01
C ALA A 99 -10.80 19.04 32.96
N GLU A 100 -10.82 18.79 34.26
CA GLU A 100 -10.85 19.84 35.29
C GLU A 100 -9.51 20.57 35.41
N ASN A 101 -8.39 19.84 35.41
CA ASN A 101 -7.07 20.45 35.57
C ASN A 101 -6.63 21.27 34.35
N ALA A 102 -6.96 20.83 33.12
CA ALA A 102 -6.61 21.58 31.92
C ALA A 102 -7.47 22.83 31.77
N TYR A 103 -8.77 22.74 32.08
CA TYR A 103 -9.71 23.84 31.98
C TYR A 103 -10.60 23.92 33.24
N PRO A 104 -10.14 24.62 34.31
CA PRO A 104 -10.88 24.69 35.58
C PRO A 104 -12.22 25.44 35.46
N ILE A 105 -12.34 26.35 34.50
CA ILE A 105 -13.55 27.15 34.28
C ILE A 105 -14.54 26.36 33.40
N ALA A 106 -15.78 26.20 33.87
CA ALA A 106 -16.81 25.42 33.17
C ALA A 106 -17.14 25.92 31.75
N GLU A 107 -17.20 27.25 31.56
CA GLU A 107 -17.43 27.85 30.24
C GLU A 107 -16.26 27.60 29.26
N ASP A 108 -15.01 27.48 29.74
CA ASP A 108 -13.86 27.14 28.89
C ASP A 108 -13.94 25.68 28.42
N ARG A 109 -14.37 24.75 29.29
CA ARG A 109 -14.67 23.36 28.90
C ARG A 109 -15.76 23.30 27.84
N ARG A 110 -16.85 24.06 28.03
CA ARG A 110 -17.94 24.15 27.05
C ARG A 110 -17.44 24.68 25.71
N LYS A 111 -16.63 25.75 25.73
CA LYS A 111 -16.02 26.33 24.52
C LYS A 111 -15.07 25.36 23.82
N TYR A 112 -14.29 24.59 24.58
CA TYR A 112 -13.43 23.53 24.05
C TYR A 112 -14.25 22.51 23.26
N PHE A 113 -15.26 21.89 23.87
CA PHE A 113 -16.10 20.93 23.16
C PHE A 113 -16.84 21.55 21.97
N PHE A 114 -17.36 22.78 22.11
CA PHE A 114 -17.97 23.50 20.99
C PHE A 114 -17.02 23.61 19.79
N SER A 115 -15.76 23.98 20.04
CA SER A 115 -14.74 24.10 18.98
C SER A 115 -14.40 22.76 18.30
N LEU A 116 -14.58 21.64 19.00
CA LEU A 116 -14.39 20.30 18.42
C LEU A 116 -15.54 19.85 17.51
N ILE A 117 -16.69 20.54 17.53
CA ILE A 117 -17.93 20.12 16.87
C ILE A 117 -18.37 21.15 15.80
N GLU A 118 -17.80 22.35 15.84
CA GLU A 118 -18.09 23.42 14.90
C GLU A 118 -17.81 22.97 13.45
N ASN A 119 -18.79 23.16 12.57
CA ASN A 119 -18.75 22.77 11.14
C ASN A 119 -18.59 21.26 10.86
N ILE A 120 -18.87 20.38 11.84
CA ILE A 120 -18.84 18.93 11.63
C ILE A 120 -20.19 18.39 11.15
N GLU A 121 -20.17 17.59 10.09
CA GLU A 121 -21.34 16.89 9.55
C GLU A 121 -21.35 15.40 9.95
N PRO A 122 -22.53 14.81 10.23
CA PRO A 122 -22.64 13.39 10.55
C PRO A 122 -22.23 12.52 9.35
N TYR A 123 -21.29 11.60 9.60
CA TYR A 123 -20.85 10.63 8.62
C TYR A 123 -21.87 9.48 8.42
N MET A 124 -21.54 8.52 7.55
CA MET A 124 -22.48 7.51 7.06
C MET A 124 -23.12 6.62 8.13
N GLY A 125 -22.40 6.27 9.20
CA GLY A 125 -22.96 5.43 10.27
C GLY A 125 -24.22 6.04 10.91
N TYR A 126 -24.24 7.37 11.10
CA TYR A 126 -25.38 8.10 11.64
C TYR A 126 -26.57 8.11 10.68
N LYS A 127 -26.33 8.26 9.37
CA LYS A 127 -27.39 8.23 8.35
C LYS A 127 -28.04 6.86 8.26
N LEU A 128 -27.23 5.80 8.28
CA LEU A 128 -27.72 4.42 8.28
C LEU A 128 -28.44 4.05 9.59
N LEU A 129 -28.01 4.61 10.73
CA LEU A 129 -28.74 4.48 11.98
C LEU A 129 -30.14 5.10 11.88
N CYS A 130 -30.26 6.27 11.23
CA CYS A 130 -31.55 6.90 10.97
C CYS A 130 -32.41 6.04 10.03
N LEU A 131 -31.83 5.44 8.99
CA LEU A 131 -32.55 4.52 8.10
C LEU A 131 -33.13 3.32 8.86
N LEU A 132 -32.37 2.71 9.78
CA LEU A 132 -32.89 1.64 10.64
C LEU A 132 -34.02 2.14 11.56
N ALA A 133 -33.97 3.40 12.00
CA ALA A 133 -35.03 4.00 12.81
C ALA A 133 -36.31 4.28 12.00
N GLU A 134 -36.19 4.77 10.76
CA GLU A 134 -37.33 4.95 9.83
C GLU A 134 -38.12 3.65 9.63
N HIS A 135 -37.41 2.51 9.61
CA HIS A 135 -38.00 1.18 9.48
C HIS A 135 -38.40 0.53 10.82
N ASN A 136 -38.46 1.31 11.91
CA ASN A 136 -38.88 0.87 13.25
C ASN A 136 -38.00 -0.20 13.91
N ILE A 137 -36.81 -0.46 13.36
CA ILE A 137 -35.83 -1.39 13.96
C ILE A 137 -35.17 -0.71 15.17
N VAL A 138 -34.79 0.57 15.03
CA VAL A 138 -34.21 1.38 16.10
C VAL A 138 -35.24 2.36 16.64
N LYS A 139 -35.40 2.40 17.98
CA LYS A 139 -36.42 3.26 18.64
C LYS A 139 -35.83 4.37 19.49
N SER A 140 -34.62 4.20 19.99
CA SER A 140 -33.97 5.18 20.86
C SER A 140 -32.46 5.12 20.72
N VAL A 141 -31.82 6.28 20.71
CA VAL A 141 -30.38 6.44 20.78
C VAL A 141 -30.03 7.13 22.09
N TRP A 142 -29.31 6.41 22.94
CA TRP A 142 -28.70 6.90 24.16
C TRP A 142 -27.27 7.31 23.83
N THR A 143 -26.79 8.43 24.36
CA THR A 143 -25.43 8.86 24.06
C THR A 143 -24.78 9.58 25.22
N THR A 144 -23.48 9.34 25.39
CA THR A 144 -22.59 10.13 26.25
C THR A 144 -21.90 11.25 25.48
N ASN A 145 -22.22 11.43 24.19
CA ASN A 145 -21.54 12.38 23.32
C ASN A 145 -22.16 13.77 23.42
N PHE A 146 -21.30 14.78 23.35
CA PHE A 146 -21.69 16.18 23.35
C PHE A 146 -21.82 16.75 21.93
N ASP A 147 -21.89 15.94 20.87
CA ASP A 147 -21.72 16.41 19.48
C ASP A 147 -23.03 16.74 18.73
N GLY A 148 -24.17 16.25 19.20
CA GLY A 148 -25.46 16.45 18.54
C GLY A 148 -25.57 15.83 17.13
N LEU A 149 -24.65 14.96 16.72
CA LEU A 149 -24.57 14.43 15.34
C LEU A 149 -25.78 13.58 14.99
N ILE A 150 -26.28 12.77 15.92
CA ILE A 150 -27.49 11.97 15.69
C ILE A 150 -28.73 12.85 15.48
N VAL A 151 -28.82 13.99 16.17
CA VAL A 151 -29.93 14.94 16.02
C VAL A 151 -29.86 15.58 14.64
N ARG A 152 -28.68 16.05 14.22
CA ARG A 152 -28.46 16.58 12.86
C ARG A 152 -28.80 15.54 11.80
N ALA A 153 -28.35 14.30 11.97
CA ALA A 153 -28.63 13.21 11.05
C ALA A 153 -30.14 12.88 10.98
N ALA A 154 -30.85 12.86 12.12
CA ALA A 154 -32.28 12.61 12.14
C ALA A 154 -33.05 13.68 11.35
N HIS A 155 -32.73 14.97 11.56
CA HIS A 155 -33.31 16.06 10.77
C HIS A 155 -33.03 15.92 9.27
N GLN A 156 -31.82 15.50 8.89
CA GLN A 156 -31.44 15.28 7.49
C GLN A 156 -32.17 14.06 6.86
N ASN A 157 -32.63 13.09 7.67
CA ASN A 157 -33.24 11.84 7.21
C ASN A 157 -34.71 11.73 7.64
N ARG A 158 -35.50 12.81 7.46
CA ARG A 158 -36.97 12.84 7.62
C ARG A 158 -37.54 12.33 8.96
N LEU A 159 -36.69 12.20 9.98
CA LEU A 159 -37.09 11.87 11.35
C LEU A 159 -37.19 13.14 12.18
N THR A 160 -38.12 13.14 13.14
CA THR A 160 -38.19 14.22 14.15
C THR A 160 -37.40 13.77 15.37
N PRO A 161 -36.18 14.28 15.62
CA PRO A 161 -35.45 13.94 16.82
C PRO A 161 -36.12 14.59 18.04
N ILE A 162 -36.19 13.82 19.12
CA ILE A 162 -36.63 14.29 20.43
C ILE A 162 -35.41 14.33 21.34
N GLU A 163 -34.84 15.54 21.47
CA GLU A 163 -33.69 15.81 22.33
C GLU A 163 -34.11 15.80 23.81
N ILE A 164 -33.60 14.81 24.54
CA ILE A 164 -33.77 14.64 25.98
C ILE A 164 -32.39 14.74 26.62
N ASN A 165 -32.22 15.61 27.61
CA ASN A 165 -30.96 15.86 28.31
C ASN A 165 -31.22 16.11 29.80
N LEU A 166 -30.17 16.46 30.55
CA LEU A 166 -30.24 16.69 32.00
C LEU A 166 -31.14 17.88 32.40
N ASP A 167 -31.32 18.87 31.51
CA ASP A 167 -32.17 20.04 31.76
C ASP A 167 -33.66 19.78 31.48
N ASN A 168 -34.02 18.66 30.83
CA ASN A 168 -35.40 18.36 30.44
C ASN A 168 -35.79 16.88 30.54
N VAL A 169 -35.26 16.18 31.54
CA VAL A 169 -35.40 14.73 31.77
C VAL A 169 -36.84 14.19 31.65
N ASP A 170 -37.85 14.96 32.06
CA ASP A 170 -39.27 14.54 32.02
C ASP A 170 -39.80 14.29 30.61
N ARG A 171 -39.13 14.84 29.57
CA ARG A 171 -39.47 14.58 28.15
C ARG A 171 -39.30 13.10 27.77
N ILE A 172 -38.64 12.28 28.58
CA ILE A 172 -38.53 10.83 28.35
C ILE A 172 -39.87 10.11 28.45
N TYR A 173 -40.83 10.66 29.20
CA TYR A 173 -42.18 10.11 29.33
C TYR A 173 -43.07 10.63 28.19
N ARG A 174 -43.04 9.93 27.06
CA ARG A 174 -43.87 10.23 25.88
C ARG A 174 -44.33 8.98 25.16
N ASN A 175 -45.37 9.14 24.34
CA ASN A 175 -45.84 8.08 23.45
C ASN A 175 -44.79 7.77 22.39
N GLN A 176 -44.61 6.48 22.07
CA GLN A 176 -43.73 6.07 20.98
C GLN A 176 -44.37 6.39 19.63
N SER A 177 -43.63 7.07 18.75
CA SER A 177 -44.02 7.38 17.38
C SER A 177 -43.04 6.73 16.42
N SER A 178 -43.52 6.25 15.27
CA SER A 178 -42.68 5.71 14.20
C SER A 178 -41.95 6.80 13.39
N LYS A 179 -42.29 8.08 13.60
CA LYS A 179 -41.64 9.23 12.94
C LYS A 179 -40.70 10.01 13.86
N GLU A 180 -40.66 9.65 15.14
CA GLU A 180 -39.81 10.28 16.14
C GLU A 180 -38.64 9.38 16.49
N LEU A 181 -37.47 9.98 16.69
CA LEU A 181 -36.31 9.28 17.24
C LEU A 181 -35.98 9.88 18.60
N LEU A 182 -36.06 9.08 19.66
CA LEU A 182 -35.62 9.50 20.99
C LEU A 182 -34.10 9.59 21.02
N THR A 183 -33.57 10.78 21.27
CA THR A 183 -32.12 11.03 21.41
C THR A 183 -31.84 11.51 22.83
N ILE A 184 -31.27 10.64 23.65
CA ILE A 184 -31.13 10.83 25.09
C ILE A 184 -29.64 11.07 25.42
N ALA A 185 -29.31 12.30 25.79
CA ALA A 185 -27.96 12.74 26.16
C ALA A 185 -27.74 12.53 27.66
N LEU A 186 -27.03 11.46 28.01
CA LEU A 186 -26.81 10.99 29.38
C LEU A 186 -25.89 11.91 30.20
N HIS A 187 -24.97 12.64 29.56
CA HIS A 187 -24.00 13.53 30.22
C HIS A 187 -24.30 15.03 30.00
N GLY A 188 -25.38 15.36 29.27
CA GLY A 188 -25.66 16.73 28.80
C GLY A 188 -25.25 16.96 27.33
N ASP A 189 -25.39 18.20 26.87
CA ASP A 189 -25.09 18.64 25.48
C ASP A 189 -24.52 20.07 25.53
N TYR A 190 -23.51 20.38 24.70
CA TYR A 190 -22.84 21.68 24.64
C TYR A 190 -23.80 22.86 24.44
N LYS A 191 -24.97 22.63 23.84
CA LYS A 191 -26.00 23.65 23.62
C LYS A 191 -26.64 24.15 24.91
N PHE A 192 -26.53 23.41 26.01
CA PHE A 192 -27.23 23.67 27.26
C PHE A 192 -26.27 24.01 28.42
N SER A 193 -26.83 24.32 29.60
CA SER A 193 -26.06 24.82 30.75
C SER A 193 -25.39 23.72 31.58
N THR A 194 -25.94 22.50 31.58
CA THR A 194 -25.42 21.39 32.40
C THR A 194 -24.64 20.37 31.57
N LEU A 195 -23.38 20.13 31.95
CA LEU A 195 -22.48 19.13 31.37
C LEU A 195 -21.82 18.35 32.49
N LYS A 196 -21.70 17.02 32.35
CA LYS A 196 -20.98 16.17 33.31
C LYS A 196 -19.59 15.81 32.80
N ASN A 197 -18.56 16.45 33.33
CA ASN A 197 -17.15 16.24 32.97
C ASN A 197 -16.21 16.06 34.18
N THR A 198 -16.65 16.33 35.41
CA THR A 198 -15.88 16.17 36.65
C THR A 198 -16.33 14.96 37.46
N ASP A 199 -15.55 14.54 38.48
CA ASP A 199 -15.91 13.41 39.34
C ASP A 199 -17.20 13.68 40.12
N GLU A 200 -17.35 14.87 40.72
CA GLU A 200 -18.58 15.27 41.43
C GLU A 200 -19.82 15.23 40.52
N GLU A 201 -19.66 15.57 39.24
CA GLU A 201 -20.74 15.54 38.25
C GLU A 201 -21.06 14.12 37.74
N LEU A 202 -20.08 13.21 37.68
CA LEU A 202 -20.21 11.83 37.20
C LEU A 202 -20.54 10.82 38.30
N ASP A 203 -20.41 11.19 39.59
CA ASP A 203 -20.61 10.30 40.74
C ASP A 203 -22.00 9.65 40.80
N THR A 204 -23.04 10.33 40.30
CA THR A 204 -24.41 9.81 40.28
C THR A 204 -25.06 10.04 38.94
N GLN A 205 -25.67 9.00 38.36
CA GLN A 205 -26.52 9.17 37.19
C GLN A 205 -27.93 9.61 37.60
N ASN A 206 -28.60 10.41 36.76
CA ASN A 206 -29.96 10.90 37.03
C ASN A 206 -30.94 9.74 37.22
N GLU A 207 -31.67 9.72 38.34
CA GLU A 207 -32.57 8.62 38.73
C GLU A 207 -33.67 8.37 37.69
N THR A 208 -34.24 9.43 37.09
CA THR A 208 -35.25 9.32 36.02
C THR A 208 -34.69 8.56 34.81
N PHE A 209 -33.44 8.81 34.42
CA PHE A 209 -32.79 8.08 33.34
C PHE A 209 -32.48 6.63 33.71
N LYS A 210 -32.02 6.34 34.94
CA LYS A 210 -31.78 4.97 35.40
C LYS A 210 -33.06 4.14 35.41
N ASP A 211 -34.13 4.69 35.95
CA ASP A 211 -35.44 4.04 36.01
C ASP A 211 -36.00 3.77 34.62
N HIS A 212 -35.92 4.75 33.72
CA HIS A 212 -36.37 4.57 32.35
C HIS A 212 -35.50 3.56 31.60
N LEU A 213 -34.17 3.62 31.74
CA LEU A 213 -33.24 2.66 31.12
C LEU A 213 -33.57 1.22 31.55
N SER A 214 -33.79 1.02 32.86
CA SER A 214 -34.20 -0.26 33.45
C SER A 214 -35.50 -0.80 32.85
N ASN A 215 -36.54 0.03 32.83
CA ASN A 215 -37.87 -0.38 32.36
C ASN A 215 -37.92 -0.57 30.84
N TYR A 216 -37.19 0.26 30.09
CA TYR A 216 -37.21 0.27 28.63
C TYR A 216 -36.56 -0.99 28.02
N HIS A 217 -35.53 -1.53 28.68
CA HIS A 217 -34.75 -2.69 28.23
C HIS A 217 -35.13 -4.01 28.91
N ILE A 218 -36.35 -4.10 29.46
CA ILE A 218 -36.92 -5.38 29.90
C ILE A 218 -37.10 -6.30 28.69
N ASP A 219 -37.60 -5.77 27.57
CA ASP A 219 -37.96 -6.52 26.36
C ASP A 219 -37.22 -6.08 25.09
N LYS A 220 -36.41 -5.01 25.17
CA LYS A 220 -35.68 -4.45 24.02
C LYS A 220 -34.19 -4.77 24.08
N ASN A 221 -33.61 -4.97 22.90
CA ASN A 221 -32.18 -5.21 22.78
C ASN A 221 -31.41 -3.88 22.78
N MET A 222 -30.22 -3.86 23.36
CA MET A 222 -29.31 -2.71 23.33
C MET A 222 -28.01 -3.07 22.62
N ILE A 223 -27.58 -2.21 21.72
CA ILE A 223 -26.27 -2.26 21.07
C ILE A 223 -25.43 -1.10 21.59
N VAL A 224 -24.36 -1.40 22.31
CA VAL A 224 -23.38 -0.41 22.77
C VAL A 224 -22.24 -0.35 21.76
N ILE A 225 -21.92 0.83 21.23
CA ILE A 225 -20.84 1.01 20.26
C ILE A 225 -20.13 2.35 20.44
N GLY A 226 -18.81 2.34 20.31
CA GLY A 226 -17.97 3.54 20.47
C GLY A 226 -17.83 4.02 21.92
N TYR A 227 -18.35 3.28 22.90
CA TYR A 227 -18.24 3.58 24.33
C TYR A 227 -17.21 2.67 25.01
N SER A 228 -16.35 3.24 25.85
CA SER A 228 -15.24 2.52 26.50
C SER A 228 -15.60 1.84 27.81
N GLY A 229 -16.75 2.17 28.42
CA GLY A 229 -17.16 1.63 29.72
C GLY A 229 -16.44 2.23 30.93
N ARG A 230 -15.86 3.44 30.81
CA ARG A 230 -15.08 4.08 31.89
C ARG A 230 -15.93 4.82 32.94
N ASP A 231 -17.12 5.30 32.59
CA ASP A 231 -18.00 5.95 33.57
C ASP A 231 -18.72 4.91 34.44
N LYS A 232 -18.36 4.91 35.72
CA LYS A 232 -18.87 3.99 36.73
C LYS A 232 -20.37 4.12 36.93
N SER A 233 -20.91 5.34 36.92
CA SER A 233 -22.34 5.59 37.17
C SER A 233 -23.22 4.97 36.08
N LEU A 234 -22.81 5.09 34.82
CA LEU A 234 -23.50 4.48 33.69
C LEU A 234 -23.30 2.95 33.65
N MET A 235 -22.10 2.46 33.98
CA MET A 235 -21.84 1.02 34.06
C MET A 235 -22.69 0.36 35.16
N ASP A 236 -22.84 1.01 36.32
CA ASP A 236 -23.72 0.55 37.39
C ASP A 236 -25.19 0.58 36.97
N ALA A 237 -25.63 1.63 36.27
CA ALA A 237 -26.99 1.70 35.71
C ALA A 237 -27.28 0.60 34.68
N LEU A 238 -26.30 0.28 33.81
CA LEU A 238 -26.40 -0.84 32.87
C LEU A 238 -26.42 -2.18 33.60
N LYS A 239 -25.60 -2.35 34.64
CA LYS A 239 -25.58 -3.56 35.48
C LYS A 239 -26.94 -3.77 36.15
N GLU A 240 -27.53 -2.73 36.74
CA GLU A 240 -28.86 -2.82 37.35
C GLU A 240 -29.95 -3.12 36.30
N THR A 241 -29.93 -2.41 35.17
CA THR A 241 -30.87 -2.60 34.06
C THR A 241 -30.85 -4.03 33.54
N PHE A 242 -29.64 -4.57 33.34
CA PHE A 242 -29.44 -5.88 32.72
C PHE A 242 -29.42 -7.07 33.68
N THR A 243 -29.56 -6.84 34.99
CA THR A 243 -29.74 -7.91 36.00
C THR A 243 -31.20 -8.07 36.44
N LYS A 244 -32.07 -7.10 36.15
CA LYS A 244 -33.53 -7.25 36.27
C LYS A 244 -34.04 -8.31 35.29
N LYS A 245 -35.00 -9.14 35.72
CA LYS A 245 -35.61 -10.18 34.88
C LYS A 245 -36.24 -9.55 33.64
N GLY A 246 -35.87 -10.07 32.47
CA GLY A 246 -36.32 -9.59 31.16
C GLY A 246 -35.74 -10.43 30.02
N SER A 247 -36.20 -10.18 28.80
CA SER A 247 -35.73 -10.83 27.57
C SER A 247 -34.80 -9.96 26.72
N GLY A 248 -34.61 -8.69 27.09
CA GLY A 248 -33.73 -7.75 26.38
C GLY A 248 -32.26 -8.16 26.43
N ARG A 249 -31.62 -8.22 25.25
CA ARG A 249 -30.21 -8.61 25.08
C ARG A 249 -29.26 -7.42 25.08
N LEU A 250 -28.04 -7.61 25.59
CA LEU A 250 -26.96 -6.64 25.47
C LEU A 250 -25.90 -7.10 24.46
N TYR A 251 -25.66 -6.30 23.43
CA TYR A 251 -24.51 -6.47 22.53
C TYR A 251 -23.52 -5.34 22.80
N TRP A 252 -22.32 -5.69 23.28
CA TRP A 252 -21.23 -4.75 23.45
C TRP A 252 -20.28 -4.84 22.25
N CYS A 253 -20.40 -3.89 21.33
CA CYS A 253 -19.54 -3.77 20.15
C CYS A 253 -18.25 -3.02 20.50
N GLY A 254 -17.21 -3.77 20.84
CA GLY A 254 -15.88 -3.21 21.12
C GLY A 254 -15.04 -3.06 19.85
N TYR A 255 -14.01 -2.21 19.91
CA TYR A 255 -13.06 -2.03 18.81
C TYR A 255 -11.94 -3.07 18.91
N GLY A 256 -12.00 -4.10 18.06
CA GLY A 256 -11.11 -5.27 18.10
C GLY A 256 -11.43 -6.28 19.21
N GLU A 257 -10.53 -7.25 19.39
CA GLU A 257 -10.71 -8.44 20.26
C GLU A 257 -10.43 -8.18 21.75
N THR A 258 -9.82 -7.05 22.12
CA THR A 258 -9.45 -6.78 23.51
C THR A 258 -10.66 -6.28 24.31
N ILE A 259 -11.07 -7.05 25.33
CA ILE A 259 -12.19 -6.72 26.23
C ILE A 259 -11.65 -6.03 27.49
N ASN A 260 -12.22 -4.89 27.86
CA ASN A 260 -11.89 -4.23 29.12
C ASN A 260 -12.41 -5.02 30.35
N SER A 261 -11.72 -4.97 31.48
CA SER A 261 -12.09 -5.67 32.72
C SER A 261 -13.51 -5.37 33.19
N GLU A 262 -13.89 -4.10 33.20
CA GLU A 262 -15.19 -3.59 33.64
C GLU A 262 -16.31 -4.09 32.71
N VAL A 263 -16.04 -4.14 31.40
CA VAL A 263 -16.97 -4.68 30.40
C VAL A 263 -17.10 -6.19 30.56
N SER A 264 -15.99 -6.90 30.75
CA SER A 264 -15.99 -8.34 30.99
C SER A 264 -16.80 -8.69 32.25
N GLU A 265 -16.57 -7.97 33.35
CA GLU A 265 -17.31 -8.13 34.61
C GLU A 265 -18.81 -7.85 34.42
N LEU A 266 -19.17 -6.77 33.73
CA LEU A 266 -20.55 -6.43 33.41
C LEU A 266 -21.23 -7.58 32.65
N LEU A 267 -20.62 -8.06 31.56
CA LEU A 267 -21.19 -9.12 30.72
C LEU A 267 -21.34 -10.45 31.48
N LEU A 268 -20.33 -10.81 32.28
CA LEU A 268 -20.37 -12.01 33.12
C LEU A 268 -21.47 -11.92 34.18
N THR A 269 -21.62 -10.75 34.83
CA THR A 269 -22.65 -10.52 35.85
C THR A 269 -24.05 -10.62 35.24
N ILE A 270 -24.26 -10.01 34.07
CA ILE A 270 -25.55 -10.06 33.35
C ILE A 270 -25.90 -11.52 33.00
N ARG A 271 -24.95 -12.30 32.50
CA ARG A 271 -25.17 -13.73 32.21
C ARG A 271 -25.47 -14.55 33.45
N ALA A 272 -24.79 -14.28 34.57
CA ALA A 272 -25.05 -14.94 35.83
C ALA A 272 -26.48 -14.68 36.35
N SER A 273 -27.06 -13.52 36.04
CA SER A 273 -28.45 -13.19 36.36
C SER A 273 -29.50 -13.85 35.45
N GLY A 274 -29.07 -14.59 34.42
CA GLY A 274 -29.95 -15.30 33.48
C GLY A 274 -30.33 -14.51 32.23
N ARG A 275 -29.72 -13.35 31.99
CA ARG A 275 -29.91 -12.54 30.77
C ARG A 275 -28.83 -12.84 29.73
N GLU A 276 -29.11 -12.52 28.47
CA GLU A 276 -28.15 -12.70 27.38
C GLU A 276 -27.34 -11.43 27.15
N ALA A 277 -26.01 -11.57 27.16
CA ALA A 277 -25.07 -10.49 26.90
C ALA A 277 -23.85 -11.02 26.14
N TYR A 278 -23.35 -10.25 25.16
CA TYR A 278 -22.26 -10.67 24.30
C TYR A 278 -21.28 -9.53 24.03
N TYR A 279 -20.00 -9.85 24.03
CA TYR A 279 -18.98 -9.00 23.42
C TYR A 279 -18.86 -9.32 21.93
N VAL A 280 -18.86 -8.29 21.08
CA VAL A 280 -18.69 -8.41 19.64
C VAL A 280 -17.50 -7.56 19.22
N ALA A 281 -16.45 -8.19 18.69
CA ALA A 281 -15.33 -7.46 18.11
C ALA A 281 -15.78 -6.79 16.79
N THR A 282 -15.56 -5.49 16.67
CA THR A 282 -15.93 -4.68 15.50
C THR A 282 -14.77 -3.79 15.03
N ASP A 283 -14.83 -3.35 13.77
CA ASP A 283 -13.83 -2.49 13.12
C ASP A 283 -14.17 -0.99 13.16
N GLY A 284 -15.14 -0.59 13.98
CA GLY A 284 -15.63 0.78 14.08
C GLY A 284 -17.12 0.94 13.75
N PHE A 285 -17.65 2.14 14.05
CA PHE A 285 -19.08 2.44 13.97
C PHE A 285 -19.63 2.37 12.54
N ASP A 286 -19.05 3.10 11.58
CA ASP A 286 -19.60 3.17 10.22
C ASP A 286 -19.65 1.80 9.53
N LYS A 287 -18.55 1.03 9.57
CA LYS A 287 -18.50 -0.30 8.96
C LYS A 287 -19.54 -1.23 9.58
N THR A 288 -19.70 -1.17 10.90
CA THR A 288 -20.72 -1.94 11.61
C THR A 288 -22.13 -1.54 11.17
N MET A 289 -22.42 -0.24 11.07
CA MET A 289 -23.73 0.24 10.62
C MET A 289 -24.04 -0.15 9.18
N ILE A 290 -23.03 -0.17 8.30
CA ILE A 290 -23.17 -0.63 6.91
C ILE A 290 -23.52 -2.11 6.86
N HIS A 291 -22.78 -2.95 7.59
CA HIS A 291 -23.05 -4.38 7.64
C HIS A 291 -24.40 -4.71 8.30
N LEU A 292 -24.77 -4.02 9.37
CA LEU A 292 -26.07 -4.18 10.02
C LEU A 292 -27.21 -3.80 9.08
N SER A 293 -27.10 -2.67 8.38
CA SER A 293 -28.12 -2.21 7.44
C SER A 293 -28.27 -3.17 6.25
N LYS A 294 -27.15 -3.58 5.66
CA LYS A 294 -27.17 -4.58 4.58
C LYS A 294 -27.76 -5.91 5.03
N SER A 295 -27.40 -6.39 6.22
CA SER A 295 -27.91 -7.65 6.74
C SER A 295 -29.40 -7.58 7.08
N ALA A 296 -29.88 -6.46 7.63
CA ALA A 296 -31.29 -6.26 7.94
C ALA A 296 -32.18 -6.23 6.70
N PHE A 297 -31.68 -5.68 5.58
CA PHE A 297 -32.47 -5.48 4.36
C PHE A 297 -32.01 -6.32 3.17
N GLU A 298 -31.23 -7.38 3.38
CA GLU A 298 -30.72 -8.28 2.34
C GLU A 298 -31.85 -8.84 1.44
N ASP A 299 -33.00 -9.15 2.05
CA ASP A 299 -34.16 -9.71 1.36
C ASP A 299 -35.11 -8.63 0.78
N ASN A 300 -34.78 -7.33 0.93
CA ASN A 300 -35.56 -6.20 0.41
C ASN A 300 -34.77 -5.42 -0.66
N PRO A 301 -34.97 -5.70 -1.96
CA PRO A 301 -34.16 -5.11 -3.02
C PRO A 301 -34.35 -3.59 -3.14
N ILE A 302 -35.51 -3.04 -2.76
CA ILE A 302 -35.78 -1.60 -2.83
C ILE A 302 -34.96 -0.85 -1.78
N ILE A 303 -34.99 -1.31 -0.53
CA ILE A 303 -34.22 -0.67 0.55
C ILE A 303 -32.72 -0.92 0.36
N SER A 304 -32.34 -2.09 -0.14
CA SER A 304 -30.94 -2.39 -0.48
C SER A 304 -30.40 -1.43 -1.55
N LEU A 305 -31.21 -1.14 -2.60
CA LEU A 305 -30.89 -0.10 -3.58
C LEU A 305 -30.82 1.29 -2.93
N GLN A 306 -31.74 1.64 -2.04
CA GLN A 306 -31.69 2.91 -1.32
C GLN A 306 -30.42 3.04 -0.46
N ILE A 307 -29.93 1.96 0.15
CA ILE A 307 -28.66 1.93 0.89
C ILE A 307 -27.50 2.18 -0.07
N ASP A 308 -27.45 1.48 -1.20
CA ASP A 308 -26.42 1.67 -2.22
C ASP A 308 -26.47 3.07 -2.84
N GLU A 309 -27.66 3.64 -3.04
CA GLU A 309 -27.87 5.03 -3.47
C GLU A 309 -27.38 5.99 -2.41
N THR A 310 -27.78 5.86 -1.14
CA THR A 310 -27.30 6.74 -0.05
C THR A 310 -25.77 6.69 0.09
N LEU A 311 -25.16 5.54 -0.23
CA LEU A 311 -23.71 5.40 -0.34
C LEU A 311 -23.15 6.22 -1.53
N LYS A 312 -23.81 6.18 -2.71
CA LYS A 312 -23.44 6.85 -3.99
C LYS A 312 -23.81 8.35 -4.12
N ASP A 313 -24.90 8.82 -3.51
CA ASP A 313 -25.66 10.04 -3.90
C ASP A 313 -25.04 11.37 -3.43
N ILE A 314 -23.71 11.45 -3.27
CA ILE A 314 -23.00 12.67 -2.84
C ILE A 314 -21.86 13.03 -3.83
N SER A 315 -21.94 12.57 -5.08
CA SER A 315 -20.84 12.64 -6.05
C SER A 315 -21.00 13.63 -7.21
N GLU A 316 -21.93 14.58 -7.15
CA GLU A 316 -22.10 15.65 -8.15
C GLU A 316 -21.20 16.89 -7.95
N ASN A 317 -20.02 16.74 -7.33
CA ASN A 317 -18.97 17.75 -7.48
C ASN A 317 -18.08 17.39 -8.69
N GLU A 318 -17.99 18.36 -9.61
CA GLU A 318 -17.41 18.31 -10.95
C GLU A 318 -16.15 17.44 -11.09
N LEU A 319 -16.09 16.70 -12.20
CA LEU A 319 -14.95 15.89 -12.62
C LEU A 319 -13.70 16.76 -12.86
N HIS A 320 -12.89 16.98 -11.82
CA HIS A 320 -11.54 17.53 -11.97
C HIS A 320 -10.54 16.42 -12.31
N ASN A 321 -10.59 15.89 -13.54
CA ASN A 321 -9.49 15.08 -14.09
C ASN A 321 -8.79 15.88 -15.18
N THR A 322 -7.54 16.25 -14.94
CA THR A 322 -6.75 17.09 -15.85
C THR A 322 -5.79 16.25 -16.70
N ASP A 323 -5.54 16.66 -17.94
CA ASP A 323 -4.51 16.03 -18.77
C ASP A 323 -3.11 16.33 -18.18
N PHE A 324 -2.20 15.36 -18.26
CA PHE A 324 -0.78 15.58 -18.05
C PHE A 324 -0.18 16.49 -19.10
N THR A 325 0.68 17.40 -18.66
CA THR A 325 1.40 18.35 -19.51
C THR A 325 2.86 18.45 -19.07
N LEU A 326 3.77 18.57 -20.05
CA LEU A 326 5.19 18.84 -19.81
C LEU A 326 5.60 20.08 -20.61
N ASN A 327 6.24 21.03 -19.95
CA ASN A 327 6.80 22.20 -20.62
C ASN A 327 8.24 21.92 -21.07
N VAL A 328 8.40 21.58 -22.35
CA VAL A 328 9.70 21.27 -22.96
C VAL A 328 10.13 22.47 -23.81
N THR A 329 11.04 23.29 -23.28
CA THR A 329 11.45 24.55 -23.91
C THR A 329 12.68 24.42 -24.81
N LYS A 330 13.55 23.43 -24.53
CA LYS A 330 14.79 23.17 -25.27
C LYS A 330 15.14 21.67 -25.29
N THR A 331 16.06 21.29 -26.16
CA THR A 331 16.60 19.93 -26.25
C THR A 331 18.02 19.90 -25.70
N ASP A 332 18.19 19.36 -24.49
CA ASP A 332 19.48 19.24 -23.82
C ASP A 332 20.15 17.88 -24.03
N LYS A 333 19.34 16.82 -24.15
CA LYS A 333 19.79 15.43 -24.36
C LYS A 333 18.89 14.71 -25.37
N TYR A 334 19.46 13.70 -26.01
CA TYR A 334 18.73 12.79 -26.91
C TYR A 334 18.69 11.39 -26.32
N ILE A 335 17.57 10.70 -26.54
CA ILE A 335 17.42 9.28 -26.23
C ILE A 335 16.95 8.52 -27.47
N LYS A 336 17.42 7.28 -27.65
CA LYS A 336 17.02 6.40 -28.76
C LYS A 336 16.20 5.24 -28.22
N SER A 337 15.01 5.04 -28.75
CA SER A 337 14.14 3.94 -28.34
C SER A 337 14.44 2.65 -29.10
N ASN A 338 13.87 1.55 -28.62
CA ASN A 338 13.76 0.29 -29.37
C ASN A 338 12.47 0.17 -30.19
N LEU A 339 11.80 1.30 -30.48
CA LEU A 339 10.44 1.34 -31.01
C LEU A 339 10.44 1.74 -32.49
N HIS A 340 9.88 0.90 -33.35
CA HIS A 340 9.74 1.14 -34.80
C HIS A 340 8.29 1.45 -35.16
N PRO A 341 7.98 2.62 -35.76
CA PRO A 341 6.62 2.94 -36.22
C PRO A 341 6.03 1.84 -37.12
N ILE A 342 4.82 1.38 -36.80
CA ILE A 342 4.05 0.37 -37.54
C ILE A 342 2.60 0.84 -37.79
N ILE A 343 2.14 0.66 -39.02
CA ILE A 343 0.75 0.85 -39.45
C ILE A 343 0.16 -0.53 -39.74
N PHE A 344 -1.05 -0.78 -39.23
CA PHE A 344 -1.78 -2.03 -39.37
C PHE A 344 -2.81 -1.98 -40.50
N PRO A 345 -3.27 -3.15 -41.00
CA PRO A 345 -4.45 -3.25 -41.84
C PRO A 345 -5.69 -2.63 -41.18
N LYS A 346 -6.60 -2.13 -42.01
CA LYS A 346 -7.88 -1.55 -41.57
C LYS A 346 -9.03 -2.55 -41.52
N GLU A 347 -8.81 -3.76 -42.02
CA GLU A 347 -9.80 -4.84 -42.09
C GLU A 347 -9.16 -6.18 -41.72
N VAL A 348 -9.99 -7.10 -41.24
CA VAL A 348 -9.67 -8.51 -40.96
C VAL A 348 -10.85 -9.39 -41.37
N PHE A 349 -10.64 -10.70 -41.53
CA PHE A 349 -11.75 -11.64 -41.66
C PHE A 349 -12.33 -12.02 -40.29
N GLN A 350 -13.65 -12.18 -40.22
CA GLN A 350 -14.39 -12.61 -39.04
C GLN A 350 -15.39 -13.73 -39.40
N PHE A 351 -15.43 -14.79 -38.60
CA PHE A 351 -16.35 -15.92 -38.76
C PHE A 351 -16.52 -16.72 -37.45
N GLU A 352 -17.45 -17.66 -37.42
CA GLU A 352 -17.66 -18.59 -36.30
C GLU A 352 -17.29 -20.02 -36.70
N ILE A 353 -16.66 -20.74 -35.77
CA ILE A 353 -16.32 -22.16 -35.94
C ILE A 353 -16.79 -22.99 -34.75
N ASP A 354 -16.94 -24.29 -34.98
CA ASP A 354 -17.09 -25.28 -33.93
C ASP A 354 -15.73 -25.70 -33.36
N TYR A 355 -15.53 -25.45 -32.07
CA TYR A 355 -14.32 -25.86 -31.35
C TYR A 355 -14.43 -27.27 -30.73
N GLY A 356 -15.62 -27.88 -30.72
CA GLY A 356 -15.86 -29.11 -29.95
C GLY A 356 -15.45 -28.95 -28.47
N ASN A 357 -14.64 -29.88 -27.97
CA ASN A 357 -14.10 -29.88 -26.61
C ASN A 357 -12.68 -29.30 -26.50
N GLU A 358 -12.15 -28.73 -27.58
CA GLU A 358 -10.78 -28.23 -27.64
C GLU A 358 -10.65 -26.81 -27.07
N LYS A 359 -9.46 -26.47 -26.55
CA LYS A 359 -9.18 -25.10 -26.10
C LYS A 359 -9.00 -24.18 -27.33
N PRO A 360 -9.71 -23.04 -27.44
CA PRO A 360 -9.74 -22.24 -28.67
C PRO A 360 -8.37 -21.81 -29.21
N TRP A 361 -7.45 -21.38 -28.34
CA TRP A 361 -6.12 -20.93 -28.75
C TRP A 361 -5.22 -22.06 -29.25
N SER A 362 -5.22 -23.23 -28.60
CA SER A 362 -4.39 -24.37 -29.05
C SER A 362 -4.93 -24.95 -30.35
N PHE A 363 -6.25 -25.03 -30.47
CA PHE A 363 -6.93 -25.52 -31.66
C PHE A 363 -6.60 -24.67 -32.89
N LEU A 364 -6.78 -23.35 -32.81
CA LEU A 364 -6.46 -22.46 -33.92
C LEU A 364 -4.97 -22.51 -34.29
N ARG A 365 -4.06 -22.53 -33.30
CA ARG A 365 -2.62 -22.65 -33.57
C ARG A 365 -2.25 -23.93 -34.29
N MET A 366 -2.88 -25.05 -33.95
CA MET A 366 -2.68 -26.32 -34.63
C MET A 366 -3.12 -26.24 -36.08
N LEU A 367 -4.34 -25.75 -36.34
CA LEU A 367 -4.89 -25.63 -37.70
C LEU A 367 -4.06 -24.70 -38.59
N THR A 368 -3.55 -23.60 -38.05
CA THR A 368 -2.84 -22.58 -38.83
C THR A 368 -1.32 -22.74 -38.86
N LYS A 369 -0.77 -23.83 -38.29
CA LYS A 369 0.67 -24.00 -38.07
C LYS A 369 1.48 -23.93 -39.36
N GLU A 370 1.05 -24.69 -40.39
CA GLU A 370 1.73 -24.83 -41.69
C GLU A 370 1.04 -24.03 -42.81
N THR A 371 0.20 -23.06 -42.45
CA THR A 371 -0.57 -22.24 -43.41
C THR A 371 -0.10 -20.79 -43.39
N ASN A 372 -0.42 -20.01 -44.43
CA ASN A 372 -0.23 -18.55 -44.42
C ASN A 372 -1.38 -17.79 -43.73
N THR A 373 -2.28 -18.52 -43.07
CA THR A 373 -3.35 -17.91 -42.27
C THR A 373 -2.88 -17.65 -40.84
N CYS A 374 -3.21 -16.48 -40.30
CA CYS A 374 -3.13 -16.16 -38.87
C CYS A 374 -4.56 -16.10 -38.34
N ALA A 375 -4.85 -16.73 -37.20
CA ALA A 375 -6.20 -16.75 -36.63
C ALA A 375 -6.16 -16.68 -35.11
N ILE A 376 -7.06 -15.87 -34.52
CA ILE A 376 -7.23 -15.75 -33.07
C ILE A 376 -8.70 -15.92 -32.67
N PRO A 377 -8.98 -16.38 -31.44
CA PRO A 377 -10.34 -16.43 -30.91
C PRO A 377 -10.65 -15.16 -30.10
N PHE A 378 -11.80 -14.52 -30.36
CA PHE A 378 -12.29 -13.39 -29.57
C PHE A 378 -13.83 -13.33 -29.56
N LYS A 379 -14.42 -13.19 -28.37
CA LYS A 379 -15.89 -13.13 -28.15
C LYS A 379 -16.67 -14.20 -28.94
N LYS A 380 -16.25 -15.47 -28.85
CA LYS A 380 -16.82 -16.65 -29.55
C LYS A 380 -16.66 -16.67 -31.08
N LYS A 381 -15.99 -15.68 -31.66
CA LYS A 381 -15.67 -15.61 -33.09
C LYS A 381 -14.17 -15.85 -33.33
N VAL A 382 -13.83 -16.17 -34.56
CA VAL A 382 -12.47 -16.21 -35.09
C VAL A 382 -12.21 -14.94 -35.89
N PHE A 383 -11.08 -14.29 -35.62
CA PHE A 383 -10.56 -13.22 -36.47
C PHE A 383 -9.29 -13.70 -37.16
N ALA A 384 -9.19 -13.46 -38.46
CA ALA A 384 -8.10 -14.00 -39.26
C ALA A 384 -7.53 -13.01 -40.29
N LEU A 385 -6.24 -13.20 -40.59
CA LEU A 385 -5.53 -12.60 -41.72
C LEU A 385 -5.04 -13.75 -42.60
N GLY A 386 -5.34 -13.70 -43.89
CA GLY A 386 -5.11 -14.80 -44.83
C GLY A 386 -5.87 -14.56 -46.13
N THR A 387 -5.71 -15.44 -47.12
CA THR A 387 -6.58 -15.39 -48.31
C THR A 387 -7.92 -16.04 -48.00
N LEU A 388 -9.01 -15.55 -48.61
CA LEU A 388 -10.34 -16.14 -48.40
C LEU A 388 -10.36 -17.64 -48.76
N SER A 389 -9.67 -18.02 -49.85
CA SER A 389 -9.57 -19.41 -50.30
C SER A 389 -8.86 -20.30 -49.29
N GLU A 390 -7.74 -19.85 -48.72
CA GLU A 390 -6.98 -20.62 -47.73
C GLU A 390 -7.73 -20.70 -46.40
N ILE A 391 -8.30 -19.60 -45.93
CA ILE A 391 -9.16 -19.59 -44.72
C ILE A 391 -10.32 -20.58 -44.91
N ASN A 392 -11.01 -20.53 -46.04
CA ASN A 392 -12.11 -21.46 -46.31
C ASN A 392 -11.60 -22.91 -46.34
N ALA A 393 -10.47 -23.19 -46.98
CA ALA A 393 -9.88 -24.54 -47.02
C ALA A 393 -9.48 -25.05 -45.62
N THR A 394 -8.87 -24.20 -44.78
CA THR A 394 -8.43 -24.56 -43.42
C THR A 394 -9.62 -24.78 -42.47
N PHE A 395 -10.68 -23.98 -42.57
CA PHE A 395 -11.79 -23.99 -41.62
C PHE A 395 -13.07 -24.68 -42.12
N LYS A 396 -13.12 -25.14 -43.38
CA LYS A 396 -14.33 -25.67 -44.05
C LYS A 396 -15.17 -26.61 -43.18
N ASN A 397 -14.50 -27.57 -42.52
CA ASN A 397 -15.17 -28.63 -41.74
C ASN A 397 -15.68 -28.15 -40.38
N TYR A 398 -15.36 -26.92 -39.99
CA TYR A 398 -15.66 -26.35 -38.68
C TYR A 398 -16.53 -25.09 -38.77
N LEU A 399 -16.75 -24.50 -39.95
CA LEU A 399 -17.47 -23.24 -40.12
C LEU A 399 -18.94 -23.35 -39.69
N ARG A 400 -19.38 -22.38 -38.90
CA ARG A 400 -20.79 -22.18 -38.48
C ARG A 400 -21.43 -20.93 -39.09
N SER A 401 -20.63 -20.03 -39.65
CA SER A 401 -21.10 -18.80 -40.30
C SER A 401 -20.30 -18.52 -41.58
N ASP A 402 -20.81 -17.61 -42.40
CA ASP A 402 -20.04 -17.05 -43.51
C ASP A 402 -18.80 -16.30 -43.03
N ILE A 403 -17.76 -16.28 -43.87
CA ILE A 403 -16.54 -15.51 -43.68
C ILE A 403 -16.77 -14.08 -44.20
N LYS A 404 -16.72 -13.10 -43.30
CA LYS A 404 -16.96 -11.68 -43.62
C LYS A 404 -15.73 -10.84 -43.34
N ARG A 405 -15.55 -9.74 -44.07
CA ARG A 405 -14.58 -8.70 -43.71
C ARG A 405 -15.18 -7.80 -42.65
N GLU A 406 -14.39 -7.47 -41.64
CA GLU A 406 -14.75 -6.60 -40.53
C GLU A 406 -13.68 -5.50 -40.42
N ALA A 407 -14.11 -4.26 -40.15
CA ALA A 407 -13.18 -3.17 -39.92
C ALA A 407 -12.45 -3.36 -38.57
N ILE A 408 -11.17 -2.99 -38.53
CA ILE A 408 -10.37 -2.98 -37.30
C ILE A 408 -9.59 -1.68 -37.19
N SER A 409 -9.66 -1.04 -36.02
CA SER A 409 -8.95 0.19 -35.73
C SER A 409 -7.70 -0.04 -34.90
N LYS A 410 -6.78 0.94 -34.88
CA LYS A 410 -5.64 0.95 -33.94
C LYS A 410 -6.10 0.80 -32.48
N LYS A 411 -7.20 1.44 -32.09
CA LYS A 411 -7.74 1.39 -30.72
C LYS A 411 -8.24 -0.01 -30.34
N ASP A 412 -8.81 -0.75 -31.30
CA ASP A 412 -9.20 -2.15 -31.06
C ASP A 412 -7.98 -3.01 -30.77
N ILE A 413 -6.92 -2.83 -31.55
CA ILE A 413 -5.64 -3.52 -31.37
C ILE A 413 -5.00 -3.09 -30.05
N GLU A 414 -5.06 -1.82 -29.68
CA GLU A 414 -4.56 -1.32 -28.40
C GLU A 414 -5.31 -1.94 -27.23
N ASN A 415 -6.64 -2.01 -27.23
CA ASN A 415 -7.39 -2.44 -26.04
C ASN A 415 -7.58 -3.96 -25.95
N VAL A 416 -7.36 -4.71 -27.04
CA VAL A 416 -7.63 -6.15 -27.10
C VAL A 416 -6.36 -6.96 -27.36
N GLY A 417 -5.88 -7.67 -26.33
CA GLY A 417 -4.66 -8.50 -26.42
C GLY A 417 -4.70 -9.58 -27.52
N ALA A 418 -5.88 -10.10 -27.86
CA ALA A 418 -6.03 -11.08 -28.94
C ALA A 418 -5.72 -10.46 -30.32
N PHE A 419 -6.13 -9.22 -30.56
CA PHE A 419 -5.82 -8.49 -31.80
C PHE A 419 -4.34 -8.10 -31.87
N ARG A 420 -3.71 -7.73 -30.75
CA ARG A 420 -2.24 -7.57 -30.70
C ARG A 420 -1.52 -8.83 -31.16
N ALA A 421 -1.96 -9.99 -30.65
CA ALA A 421 -1.38 -11.29 -31.02
C ALA A 421 -1.59 -11.60 -32.51
N LEU A 422 -2.76 -11.30 -33.09
CA LEU A 422 -3.03 -11.48 -34.52
C LEU A 422 -2.06 -10.65 -35.39
N MET A 423 -1.87 -9.37 -35.04
CA MET A 423 -0.97 -8.48 -35.77
C MET A 423 0.49 -8.92 -35.65
N LEU A 424 0.92 -9.34 -34.46
CA LEU A 424 2.26 -9.89 -34.24
C LEU A 424 2.48 -11.19 -35.02
N GLN A 425 1.50 -12.10 -35.07
CA GLN A 425 1.60 -13.33 -35.85
C GLN A 425 1.85 -13.06 -37.33
N ALA A 426 1.13 -12.11 -37.92
CA ALA A 426 1.32 -11.73 -39.32
C ALA A 426 2.72 -11.16 -39.58
N VAL A 427 3.20 -10.29 -38.68
CA VAL A 427 4.56 -9.71 -38.77
C VAL A 427 5.65 -10.77 -38.62
N LEU A 428 5.50 -11.71 -37.67
CA LEU A 428 6.47 -12.80 -37.46
C LEU A 428 6.50 -13.77 -38.65
N LYS A 429 5.33 -14.15 -39.17
CA LYS A 429 5.23 -14.98 -40.38
C LYS A 429 5.81 -14.26 -41.61
N TYR A 430 5.66 -12.94 -41.71
CA TYR A 430 6.35 -12.17 -42.75
C TYR A 430 7.88 -12.28 -42.64
N PHE A 431 8.46 -12.04 -41.46
CA PHE A 431 9.93 -12.08 -41.30
C PHE A 431 10.55 -13.47 -41.45
N THR A 432 9.78 -14.55 -41.27
CA THR A 432 10.27 -15.93 -41.46
C THR A 432 10.31 -16.39 -42.93
N HIS A 433 9.96 -15.51 -43.88
CA HIS A 433 10.25 -15.76 -45.30
C HIS A 433 11.77 -15.71 -45.59
N ASP A 434 12.56 -15.02 -44.76
CA ASP A 434 14.01 -15.14 -44.81
C ASP A 434 14.42 -16.52 -44.28
N PRO A 435 15.11 -17.36 -45.09
CA PRO A 435 15.49 -18.71 -44.70
C PRO A 435 16.45 -18.77 -43.50
N ASN A 436 17.07 -17.65 -43.11
CA ASN A 436 17.99 -17.57 -41.96
C ASN A 436 17.29 -17.27 -40.63
N ILE A 437 16.00 -16.93 -40.66
CA ILE A 437 15.23 -16.51 -39.49
C ILE A 437 14.15 -17.56 -39.18
N GLU A 438 13.96 -17.85 -37.90
CA GLU A 438 12.86 -18.67 -37.39
C GLU A 438 12.05 -17.91 -36.34
N SER A 439 10.84 -18.40 -36.08
CA SER A 439 9.92 -17.82 -35.10
C SER A 439 9.15 -18.89 -34.34
N ASP A 440 8.73 -18.54 -33.12
CA ASP A 440 7.75 -19.31 -32.36
C ASP A 440 6.30 -18.95 -32.74
N ASN A 441 6.13 -18.07 -33.75
CA ASN A 441 4.86 -17.53 -34.21
C ASN A 441 4.02 -16.92 -33.07
N LYS A 442 4.69 -16.43 -32.03
CA LYS A 442 4.05 -15.81 -30.87
C LYS A 442 4.64 -14.44 -30.59
N ASP A 443 5.93 -14.39 -30.28
CA ASP A 443 6.60 -13.15 -29.85
C ASP A 443 8.11 -13.13 -30.12
N LYS A 444 8.71 -14.16 -30.73
CA LYS A 444 10.16 -14.22 -30.93
C LYS A 444 10.58 -14.51 -32.35
N LEU A 445 11.68 -13.89 -32.74
CA LEU A 445 12.49 -14.24 -33.90
C LEU A 445 13.87 -14.68 -33.43
N TRP A 446 14.49 -15.66 -34.09
CA TRP A 446 15.89 -16.01 -33.86
C TRP A 446 16.60 -16.39 -35.16
N MET A 447 17.93 -16.24 -35.15
CA MET A 447 18.77 -16.68 -36.25
C MET A 447 18.98 -18.20 -36.18
N LYS A 448 18.83 -18.91 -37.30
CA LYS A 448 19.04 -20.37 -37.36
C LYS A 448 20.46 -20.76 -36.97
N SER A 449 21.45 -19.94 -37.33
CA SER A 449 22.83 -20.12 -36.89
C SER A 449 22.94 -19.94 -35.37
N SER A 450 23.53 -20.92 -34.67
CA SER A 450 23.86 -20.73 -33.27
C SER A 450 25.05 -19.77 -33.12
N GLU A 451 24.97 -18.87 -32.15
CA GLU A 451 26.08 -17.97 -31.80
C GLU A 451 27.14 -18.72 -30.99
N ARG A 452 26.70 -19.58 -30.06
CA ARG A 452 27.53 -20.37 -29.14
C ARG A 452 26.83 -21.64 -28.73
N ASN A 453 27.59 -22.64 -28.30
CA ASN A 453 27.06 -23.87 -27.71
C ASN A 453 27.60 -24.02 -26.28
N ILE A 454 26.75 -24.44 -25.34
CA ILE A 454 27.12 -24.80 -23.97
C ILE A 454 26.69 -26.26 -23.74
N GLY A 455 27.63 -27.19 -23.84
CA GLY A 455 27.32 -28.62 -23.90
C GLY A 455 26.41 -28.91 -25.09
N ASN A 456 25.27 -29.56 -24.84
CA ASN A 456 24.27 -29.90 -25.86
C ASN A 456 23.26 -28.77 -26.14
N ILE A 457 23.44 -27.59 -25.54
CA ILE A 457 22.52 -26.45 -25.72
C ILE A 457 23.12 -25.47 -26.72
N SER A 458 22.44 -25.30 -27.84
CA SER A 458 22.74 -24.28 -28.84
C SER A 458 22.04 -22.97 -28.49
N ILE A 459 22.79 -21.87 -28.51
CA ILE A 459 22.33 -20.54 -28.14
C ILE A 459 22.22 -19.70 -29.41
N HIS A 460 21.02 -19.22 -29.70
CA HIS A 460 20.71 -18.41 -30.86
C HIS A 460 20.48 -16.95 -30.43
N LYS A 461 20.99 -16.01 -31.22
CA LYS A 461 20.60 -14.60 -31.10
C LYS A 461 19.12 -14.48 -31.45
N ALA A 462 18.36 -13.80 -30.60
CA ALA A 462 16.93 -13.67 -30.74
C ALA A 462 16.45 -12.25 -30.44
N LEU A 463 15.30 -11.94 -30.99
CA LEU A 463 14.58 -10.70 -30.78
C LEU A 463 13.17 -11.04 -30.30
N SER A 464 12.75 -10.46 -29.18
CA SER A 464 11.35 -10.47 -28.76
C SER A 464 10.64 -9.25 -29.33
N LEU A 465 9.50 -9.48 -29.96
CA LEU A 465 8.66 -8.47 -30.60
C LEU A 465 7.38 -8.28 -29.78
N SER A 466 7.06 -7.01 -29.50
CA SER A 466 5.79 -6.62 -28.88
C SER A 466 5.27 -5.32 -29.48
N LEU A 467 4.10 -4.86 -29.05
CA LEU A 467 3.47 -3.63 -29.56
C LEU A 467 3.35 -2.60 -28.45
N PHE A 468 3.84 -1.40 -28.71
CA PHE A 468 3.73 -0.25 -27.84
C PHE A 468 2.85 0.84 -28.48
N PHE A 469 1.99 1.45 -27.67
CA PHE A 469 0.99 2.42 -28.12
C PHE A 469 1.21 3.76 -27.42
N SER A 470 1.29 4.83 -28.23
CA SER A 470 1.30 6.23 -27.77
C SER A 470 0.06 6.96 -28.27
N ASN A 471 -0.11 8.22 -27.84
CA ASN A 471 -1.20 9.12 -28.22
C ASN A 471 -1.32 9.46 -29.71
N ASN A 472 -0.38 9.01 -30.54
CA ASN A 472 -0.42 9.26 -31.97
C ASN A 472 -1.52 8.40 -32.63
N ASN A 473 -2.51 8.98 -33.30
CA ASN A 473 -3.59 8.19 -33.90
C ASN A 473 -3.19 7.44 -35.19
N ASP A 474 -2.09 7.82 -35.83
CA ASP A 474 -1.74 7.37 -37.18
C ASP A 474 -0.99 6.03 -37.20
N TYR A 475 -0.24 5.72 -36.14
CA TYR A 475 0.58 4.51 -36.06
C TYR A 475 0.78 4.04 -34.61
N ALA A 476 1.18 2.77 -34.47
CA ALA A 476 1.70 2.20 -33.22
C ALA A 476 3.21 1.97 -33.35
N TYR A 477 3.84 1.36 -32.35
CA TYR A 477 5.24 0.98 -32.42
C TYR A 477 5.42 -0.53 -32.27
N LEU A 478 6.23 -1.12 -33.13
CA LEU A 478 6.79 -2.45 -32.99
C LEU A 478 8.05 -2.35 -32.13
N SER A 479 8.03 -2.98 -30.95
CA SER A 479 9.14 -2.98 -30.02
C SER A 479 10.10 -4.13 -30.30
N PHE A 480 11.39 -3.81 -30.31
CA PHE A 480 12.48 -4.75 -30.52
C PHE A 480 13.26 -4.95 -29.21
N SER A 481 13.12 -6.11 -28.59
CA SER A 481 13.80 -6.41 -27.31
C SER A 481 14.79 -7.57 -27.49
N PRO A 482 16.11 -7.32 -27.39
CA PRO A 482 17.12 -8.38 -27.45
C PRO A 482 16.84 -9.50 -26.45
N THR A 483 16.93 -10.74 -26.92
CA THR A 483 16.73 -11.93 -26.10
C THR A 483 17.60 -13.08 -26.62
N VAL A 484 17.45 -14.26 -26.04
CA VAL A 484 18.13 -15.48 -26.49
C VAL A 484 17.11 -16.59 -26.71
N TYR A 485 17.36 -17.42 -27.72
CA TYR A 485 16.60 -18.64 -27.95
C TYR A 485 17.53 -19.85 -27.79
N LEU A 486 17.06 -20.87 -27.08
CA LEU A 486 17.86 -22.02 -26.68
C LEU A 486 17.27 -23.28 -27.31
N THR A 487 18.07 -23.99 -28.11
CA THR A 487 17.71 -25.29 -28.68
C THR A 487 18.60 -26.37 -28.09
N SER A 488 18.05 -27.56 -27.88
CA SER A 488 18.75 -28.71 -27.29
C SER A 488 18.02 -29.99 -27.68
N PRO A 489 18.73 -31.12 -27.86
CA PRO A 489 18.11 -32.44 -28.04
C PRO A 489 17.26 -32.86 -26.83
N GLU A 490 17.69 -32.46 -25.62
CA GLU A 490 16.99 -32.74 -24.36
C GLU A 490 16.22 -31.50 -23.85
N GLU A 491 15.17 -31.72 -23.07
CA GLU A 491 14.40 -30.64 -22.46
C GLU A 491 15.25 -29.85 -21.46
N ILE A 492 15.38 -28.54 -21.70
CA ILE A 492 16.13 -27.65 -20.80
C ILE A 492 15.20 -27.19 -19.67
N GLY A 493 15.53 -27.59 -18.43
CA GLY A 493 14.81 -27.13 -17.25
C GLY A 493 14.77 -25.60 -17.12
N ILE A 494 13.66 -25.07 -16.59
CA ILE A 494 13.38 -23.62 -16.49
C ILE A 494 14.49 -22.85 -15.79
N LYS A 495 15.01 -23.36 -14.66
CA LYS A 495 16.10 -22.73 -13.90
C LYS A 495 17.36 -22.54 -14.75
N LYS A 496 17.74 -23.57 -15.52
CA LYS A 496 18.90 -23.54 -16.41
C LYS A 496 18.71 -22.57 -17.58
N LYS A 497 17.50 -22.51 -18.17
CA LYS A 497 17.16 -21.49 -19.19
C LYS A 497 17.33 -20.06 -18.65
N GLN A 498 16.84 -19.81 -17.43
CA GLN A 498 16.93 -18.50 -16.77
C GLN A 498 18.37 -18.14 -16.45
N GLU A 499 19.16 -19.07 -15.93
CA GLU A 499 20.58 -18.86 -15.60
C GLU A 499 21.40 -18.45 -16.84
N ILE A 500 21.27 -19.21 -17.93
CA ILE A 500 21.96 -18.93 -19.20
C ILE A 500 21.53 -17.57 -19.76
N SER A 501 20.21 -17.32 -19.83
CA SER A 501 19.67 -16.07 -20.36
C SER A 501 20.12 -14.86 -19.54
N LYS A 502 20.09 -14.96 -18.21
CA LYS A 502 20.53 -13.90 -17.30
C LYS A 502 22.00 -13.56 -17.53
N LYS A 503 22.87 -14.58 -17.58
CA LYS A 503 24.32 -14.39 -17.79
C LYS A 503 24.65 -13.63 -19.07
N LEU A 504 23.86 -13.83 -20.13
CA LEU A 504 24.05 -13.17 -21.43
C LEU A 504 23.45 -11.75 -21.48
N LEU A 505 22.25 -11.56 -20.95
CA LEU A 505 21.50 -10.31 -21.07
C LEU A 505 21.88 -9.25 -20.01
N GLU A 506 22.35 -9.67 -18.84
CA GLU A 506 22.66 -8.76 -17.72
C GLU A 506 23.80 -7.77 -18.02
N LYS A 507 24.72 -8.13 -18.93
CA LYS A 507 25.84 -7.30 -19.39
C LYS A 507 25.60 -6.64 -20.75
N LEU A 508 24.35 -6.60 -21.21
CA LEU A 508 23.97 -5.90 -22.43
C LEU A 508 23.82 -4.40 -22.12
N TYR A 509 24.96 -3.71 -21.99
CA TYR A 509 25.04 -2.27 -21.79
C TYR A 509 24.64 -1.49 -23.05
N ASN A 510 24.43 -0.17 -22.92
CA ASN A 510 23.89 0.68 -23.98
C ASN A 510 24.52 0.46 -25.37
N ASN A 511 25.85 0.48 -25.47
CA ASN A 511 26.54 0.32 -26.76
C ASN A 511 26.27 -1.04 -27.40
N LYS A 512 26.39 -2.12 -26.63
CA LYS A 512 26.11 -3.49 -27.10
C LYS A 512 24.63 -3.69 -27.42
N TYR A 513 23.75 -3.06 -26.66
CA TYR A 513 22.32 -3.06 -26.93
C TYR A 513 22.01 -2.37 -28.27
N ASP A 514 22.62 -1.21 -28.52
CA ASP A 514 22.48 -0.47 -29.78
C ASP A 514 23.05 -1.22 -30.98
N GLU A 515 24.22 -1.85 -30.83
CA GLU A 515 24.82 -2.74 -31.83
C GLU A 515 23.90 -3.92 -32.13
N TYR A 516 23.32 -4.54 -31.10
CA TYR A 516 22.39 -5.66 -31.25
C TYR A 516 21.14 -5.25 -32.03
N LEU A 517 20.54 -4.10 -31.69
CA LEU A 517 19.40 -3.58 -32.43
C LEU A 517 19.75 -3.20 -33.86
N SER A 518 20.93 -2.60 -34.09
CA SER A 518 21.39 -2.20 -35.42
C SER A 518 21.64 -3.40 -36.33
N LEU A 519 22.14 -4.51 -35.77
CA LEU A 519 22.27 -5.78 -36.47
C LEU A 519 20.91 -6.28 -36.95
N TRP A 520 19.92 -6.39 -36.05
CA TRP A 520 18.57 -6.83 -36.41
C TRP A 520 17.87 -5.87 -37.37
N ASN A 521 18.08 -4.57 -37.20
CA ASN A 521 17.52 -3.58 -38.11
C ASN A 521 18.08 -3.72 -39.54
N THR A 522 19.37 -4.02 -39.67
CA THR A 522 20.00 -4.27 -40.98
C THR A 522 19.43 -5.55 -41.60
N LEU A 523 19.32 -6.62 -40.81
CA LEU A 523 18.81 -7.93 -41.25
C LEU A 523 17.34 -7.87 -41.69
N LEU A 524 16.48 -7.18 -40.94
CA LEU A 524 15.03 -7.17 -41.20
C LEU A 524 14.60 -6.13 -42.25
N PHE A 525 15.33 -5.03 -42.40
CA PHE A 525 14.88 -3.89 -43.21
C PHE A 525 15.81 -3.54 -44.39
N GLU A 526 17.06 -3.97 -44.40
CA GLU A 526 18.09 -3.54 -45.38
C GLU A 526 18.14 -2.00 -45.54
N ASN A 527 17.96 -1.27 -44.43
CA ASN A 527 17.87 0.19 -44.36
C ASN A 527 16.69 0.84 -45.11
N LYS A 528 15.68 0.07 -45.53
CA LYS A 528 14.50 0.58 -46.23
C LYS A 528 13.23 0.43 -45.39
N ARG A 529 12.27 1.33 -45.62
CA ARG A 529 10.93 1.18 -45.06
C ARG A 529 10.28 -0.08 -45.63
N LEU A 530 9.71 -0.91 -44.78
CA LEU A 530 8.94 -2.08 -45.21
C LEU A 530 7.50 -1.68 -45.45
N LYS A 531 6.97 -2.09 -46.60
CA LYS A 531 5.57 -2.00 -46.97
C LYS A 531 5.19 -3.34 -47.59
N PHE A 532 4.33 -4.09 -46.93
CA PHE A 532 3.97 -5.44 -47.40
C PHE A 532 2.49 -5.73 -47.17
N GLU A 533 1.97 -6.60 -48.01
CA GLU A 533 0.65 -7.20 -47.87
C GLU A 533 0.80 -8.57 -47.22
N TYR A 534 -0.17 -8.99 -46.39
CA TYR A 534 -0.16 -10.32 -45.78
C TYR A 534 -1.43 -11.14 -46.12
N PRO A 535 -1.30 -12.35 -46.69
CA PRO A 535 -0.07 -13.01 -47.15
C PRO A 535 0.60 -12.25 -48.32
N LEU A 536 1.89 -12.53 -48.58
CA LEU A 536 2.65 -11.78 -49.58
C LEU A 536 2.06 -11.88 -50.98
N CYS A 537 1.93 -10.73 -51.65
CA CYS A 537 1.46 -10.60 -53.03
C CYS A 537 0.12 -11.33 -53.29
N SER A 538 -0.80 -11.27 -52.33
CA SER A 538 -2.03 -12.07 -52.33
C SER A 538 -3.28 -11.33 -52.81
N GLY A 539 -3.22 -9.99 -52.92
CA GLY A 539 -4.38 -9.17 -53.29
C GLY A 539 -5.48 -9.08 -52.21
N THR A 540 -5.15 -9.42 -50.95
CA THR A 540 -6.05 -9.30 -49.80
C THR A 540 -6.30 -7.85 -49.36
N GLY A 541 -5.37 -6.93 -49.62
CA GLY A 541 -5.38 -5.55 -49.14
C GLY A 541 -4.97 -5.39 -47.68
N PHE A 542 -4.54 -6.47 -47.00
CA PHE A 542 -4.06 -6.42 -45.63
C PHE A 542 -2.64 -5.86 -45.56
N GLU A 543 -2.54 -4.54 -45.70
CA GLU A 543 -1.28 -3.83 -45.82
C GLU A 543 -0.68 -3.42 -44.45
N PHE A 544 0.58 -3.77 -44.22
CA PHE A 544 1.40 -3.32 -43.12
C PHE A 544 2.49 -2.36 -43.63
N GLN A 545 2.82 -1.36 -42.81
CA GLN A 545 3.96 -0.47 -43.08
C GLN A 545 4.82 -0.33 -41.83
N ILE A 546 6.11 -0.66 -41.91
CA ILE A 546 7.04 -0.60 -40.79
C ILE A 546 8.24 0.28 -41.15
N SER A 547 8.57 1.24 -40.29
CA SER A 547 9.74 2.10 -40.43
C SER A 547 11.02 1.37 -40.02
N CYS A 548 12.08 1.49 -40.83
CA CYS A 548 13.44 1.05 -40.47
C CYS A 548 14.14 1.96 -39.44
N ASN A 549 13.62 3.18 -39.21
CA ASN A 549 14.16 4.06 -38.18
C ASN A 549 13.42 3.84 -36.86
N SER A 550 14.18 3.62 -35.78
CA SER A 550 13.68 3.67 -34.41
C SER A 550 13.33 5.10 -34.00
N ALA A 551 12.32 5.26 -33.15
CA ALA A 551 11.95 6.57 -32.61
C ALA A 551 12.99 7.10 -31.61
N TYR A 552 13.19 8.41 -31.60
CA TYR A 552 14.02 9.13 -30.65
C TYR A 552 13.16 9.94 -29.67
N GLY A 553 13.79 10.43 -28.61
CA GLY A 553 13.21 11.41 -27.71
C GLY A 553 14.16 12.57 -27.43
N GLU A 554 13.57 13.74 -27.22
CA GLU A 554 14.24 14.96 -26.79
C GLU A 554 13.96 15.21 -25.30
N ILE A 555 15.00 15.44 -24.51
CA ILE A 555 14.89 15.68 -23.07
C ILE A 555 15.42 17.08 -22.73
N ASN A 556 14.59 17.85 -22.01
CA ASN A 556 14.95 19.11 -21.38
C ASN A 556 15.40 18.85 -19.93
N VAL A 557 16.62 19.23 -19.55
CA VAL A 557 17.09 19.04 -18.17
C VAL A 557 16.62 20.23 -17.34
N LEU A 558 15.86 19.98 -16.26
CA LEU A 558 15.31 21.03 -15.38
C LEU A 558 16.37 21.58 -14.42
N ASP A 559 17.54 21.92 -14.96
CA ASP A 559 18.65 22.58 -14.30
C ASP A 559 19.09 23.75 -15.18
N SER A 560 18.97 24.97 -14.65
CA SER A 560 19.36 26.19 -15.37
C SER A 560 20.85 26.24 -15.74
N ASN A 561 21.69 25.50 -15.00
CA ASN A 561 23.13 25.46 -15.22
C ASN A 561 23.55 24.32 -16.16
N PHE A 562 22.61 23.48 -16.62
CA PHE A 562 22.94 22.36 -17.49
C PHE A 562 23.35 22.85 -18.89
N ARG A 563 24.53 22.41 -19.34
CA ARG A 563 25.04 22.71 -20.67
C ARG A 563 24.25 21.94 -21.73
N THR A 564 23.61 22.66 -22.64
CA THR A 564 22.84 22.09 -23.75
C THR A 564 23.77 21.44 -24.78
N TYR A 565 23.44 20.21 -25.19
CA TYR A 565 24.11 19.50 -26.28
C TYR A 565 23.10 19.20 -27.40
N SER A 566 22.91 20.15 -28.31
CA SER A 566 21.99 20.02 -29.44
C SER A 566 22.73 19.70 -30.74
N LEU A 567 22.14 18.84 -31.59
CA LEU A 567 22.63 18.56 -32.94
C LEU A 567 21.73 19.30 -33.96
N PRO A 568 22.15 20.44 -34.55
CA PRO A 568 21.28 21.24 -35.43
C PRO A 568 20.77 20.50 -36.66
N SER A 569 21.54 19.53 -37.17
CA SER A 569 21.21 18.70 -38.34
C SER A 569 20.23 17.55 -38.05
N PHE A 570 19.83 17.35 -36.79
CA PHE A 570 18.97 16.23 -36.40
C PHE A 570 17.54 16.40 -36.95
N ASP A 571 17.04 15.41 -37.67
CA ASP A 571 15.65 15.41 -38.17
C ASP A 571 14.67 15.22 -37.01
N LYS A 572 14.04 16.32 -36.60
CA LYS A 572 13.06 16.36 -35.50
C LYS A 572 11.87 15.42 -35.71
N ARG A 573 11.54 15.03 -36.95
CA ARG A 573 10.46 14.05 -37.23
C ARG A 573 10.79 12.67 -36.68
N LYS A 574 12.08 12.36 -36.47
CA LYS A 574 12.53 11.11 -35.85
C LYS A 574 12.36 11.10 -34.33
N ALA A 575 12.10 12.24 -33.68
CA ALA A 575 11.91 12.34 -32.24
C ALA A 575 10.46 12.66 -31.85
N PRO A 576 9.52 11.68 -31.95
CA PRO A 576 8.13 11.88 -31.54
C PRO A 576 7.97 12.01 -30.02
N PHE A 577 8.96 11.56 -29.22
CA PHE A 577 8.90 11.65 -27.77
C PHE A 577 9.56 12.94 -27.27
N LYS A 578 8.87 13.64 -26.37
CA LYS A 578 9.41 14.81 -25.68
C LYS A 578 9.26 14.63 -24.18
N GLY A 579 10.27 15.08 -23.44
CA GLY A 579 10.32 14.89 -22.01
C GLY A 579 11.20 15.87 -21.27
N VAL A 580 11.24 15.68 -19.96
CA VAL A 580 12.07 16.45 -19.03
C VAL A 580 12.91 15.51 -18.18
N GLN A 581 14.02 16.02 -17.63
CA GLN A 581 14.73 15.36 -16.55
C GLN A 581 14.55 16.18 -15.27
N PHE A 582 13.87 15.60 -14.29
CA PHE A 582 13.73 16.18 -12.95
C PHE A 582 15.05 16.14 -12.18
N LEU A 583 15.21 17.10 -11.26
CA LEU A 583 16.35 17.13 -10.35
C LEU A 583 16.29 16.00 -9.32
N GLU A 584 17.46 15.62 -8.81
CA GLU A 584 17.54 14.61 -7.76
C GLU A 584 16.89 15.13 -6.46
N PRO A 585 15.93 14.37 -5.88
CA PRO A 585 15.28 14.76 -4.64
C PRO A 585 16.29 14.90 -3.50
N GLN A 586 16.12 15.94 -2.70
CA GLN A 586 16.97 16.23 -1.54
C GLN A 586 16.37 15.61 -0.28
N LEU A 587 17.23 15.07 0.58
CA LEU A 587 16.90 14.61 1.91
C LEU A 587 17.30 15.69 2.92
N VAL A 588 16.57 15.78 4.03
CA VAL A 588 16.78 16.77 5.09
C VAL A 588 17.39 16.11 6.32
N PHE A 589 18.43 16.77 6.85
CA PHE A 589 19.21 16.41 8.03
C PHE A 589 19.35 17.61 8.97
N ARG A 590 19.99 17.41 10.14
CA ARG A 590 20.30 18.51 11.07
C ARG A 590 21.78 18.89 11.03
N SER A 591 22.06 20.16 10.74
CA SER A 591 23.42 20.71 10.69
C SER A 591 24.16 20.52 12.01
N LYS A 592 25.45 20.16 11.97
CA LYS A 592 26.31 20.06 13.17
C LYS A 592 26.64 21.41 13.81
N VAL A 593 26.48 22.52 13.06
CA VAL A 593 26.95 23.85 13.49
C VAL A 593 25.87 24.62 14.27
N ASN A 594 24.62 24.56 13.83
CA ASN A 594 23.56 25.47 14.29
C ASN A 594 22.16 24.83 14.38
N ASP A 595 22.05 23.49 14.36
CA ASP A 595 20.78 22.73 14.40
C ASP A 595 19.78 23.01 13.25
N ASN A 596 20.13 23.88 12.30
CA ASN A 596 19.30 24.18 11.13
C ASN A 596 19.21 22.98 10.18
N GLU A 597 18.17 22.98 9.35
CA GLU A 597 18.00 21.98 8.30
C GLU A 597 19.15 22.07 7.27
N SER A 598 19.73 20.92 6.96
CA SER A 598 20.75 20.73 5.93
C SER A 598 20.24 19.74 4.89
N ARG A 599 20.65 19.89 3.63
CA ARG A 599 20.12 19.11 2.51
C ARG A 599 21.22 18.36 1.79
N ASP A 600 20.96 17.08 1.52
CA ASP A 600 21.82 16.26 0.68
C ASP A 600 20.97 15.21 -0.04
N TYR A 601 21.25 14.92 -1.31
CA TYR A 601 20.55 13.86 -2.05
C TYR A 601 21.03 12.46 -1.68
N HIS A 602 22.20 12.34 -1.04
CA HIS A 602 22.88 11.09 -0.71
C HIS A 602 22.84 10.81 0.80
N PRO A 603 22.24 9.70 1.25
CA PRO A 603 21.98 9.46 2.68
C PRO A 603 23.25 9.30 3.51
N MET A 604 24.25 8.51 3.08
CA MET A 604 25.49 8.32 3.85
C MET A 604 26.30 9.63 3.99
N ARG A 605 26.43 10.42 2.91
CA ARG A 605 27.12 11.72 2.95
C ARG A 605 26.35 12.70 3.83
N GLY A 606 25.03 12.75 3.67
CA GLY A 606 24.13 13.52 4.52
C GLY A 606 24.35 13.25 6.00
N LEU A 607 24.36 11.98 6.42
CA LEU A 607 24.60 11.60 7.82
C LEU A 607 26.05 11.78 8.28
N THR A 608 27.03 11.63 7.40
CA THR A 608 28.45 11.83 7.78
C THR A 608 28.76 13.31 8.02
N SER A 609 28.25 14.17 7.13
CA SER A 609 28.46 15.61 7.19
C SER A 609 27.53 16.32 8.19
N ASN A 610 26.38 15.72 8.50
CA ASN A 610 25.34 16.30 9.37
C ASN A 610 24.95 15.32 10.49
N ARG A 611 23.80 15.52 11.12
CA ARG A 611 23.21 14.62 12.12
C ARG A 611 21.84 14.14 11.64
N PRO A 612 21.31 13.03 12.18
CA PRO A 612 19.95 12.60 11.92
C PRO A 612 18.91 13.70 12.10
N TYR A 613 17.83 13.64 11.33
CA TYR A 613 16.78 14.66 11.36
C TYR A 613 16.19 14.88 12.77
N ASP A 614 16.00 13.78 13.51
CA ASP A 614 15.36 13.74 14.82
C ASP A 614 16.33 13.88 16.00
N VAL A 615 17.61 14.21 15.77
CA VAL A 615 18.63 14.28 16.84
C VAL A 615 18.24 15.20 18.01
N ILE A 616 17.46 16.25 17.73
CA ILE A 616 16.96 17.21 18.71
C ILE A 616 15.91 16.63 19.67
N LEU A 617 15.38 15.45 19.36
CA LEU A 617 14.40 14.72 20.17
C LEU A 617 15.09 13.80 21.21
N ASN A 618 16.40 13.57 21.08
CA ASN A 618 17.18 12.77 22.03
C ASN A 618 17.20 13.43 23.41
N GLY A 619 16.93 12.64 24.45
CA GLY A 619 16.88 13.10 25.84
C GLY A 619 15.62 13.89 26.19
N ARG A 620 14.73 14.11 25.22
CA ARG A 620 13.42 14.76 25.39
C ARG A 620 12.28 13.76 25.17
N ILE A 621 12.17 13.28 23.93
CA ILE A 621 11.16 12.30 23.52
C ILE A 621 11.77 10.90 23.44
N TYR A 622 12.98 10.80 22.88
CA TYR A 622 13.68 9.53 22.76
C TYR A 622 14.75 9.35 23.83
N SER A 623 15.14 8.08 24.07
CA SER A 623 16.26 7.73 24.92
C SER A 623 17.59 8.34 24.41
N ASN A 624 18.57 8.47 25.30
CA ASN A 624 19.94 8.90 24.95
C ASN A 624 20.84 7.76 24.46
N GLU A 625 20.28 6.56 24.28
CA GLU A 625 20.99 5.37 23.82
C GLU A 625 20.03 4.42 23.10
N ILE A 626 20.58 3.51 22.29
CA ILE A 626 19.83 2.43 21.65
C ILE A 626 20.28 1.10 22.26
N ASN A 627 19.35 0.40 22.90
CA ASN A 627 19.60 -0.90 23.55
C ASN A 627 19.17 -2.05 22.64
N LEU A 628 20.04 -3.06 22.50
CA LEU A 628 19.75 -4.30 21.78
C LEU A 628 19.54 -5.45 22.76
N SER A 629 18.66 -6.37 22.39
CA SER A 629 18.60 -7.71 23.02
C SER A 629 18.87 -8.75 21.95
N VAL A 630 19.51 -9.86 22.31
CA VAL A 630 19.99 -10.86 21.35
C VAL A 630 19.40 -12.23 21.64
N ILE A 631 18.94 -12.92 20.60
CA ILE A 631 18.57 -14.34 20.62
C ILE A 631 19.58 -15.08 19.74
N CYS A 632 20.41 -15.93 20.34
CA CYS A 632 21.47 -16.65 19.65
C CYS A 632 21.81 -17.95 20.37
N GLY A 633 22.03 -19.04 19.63
CA GLY A 633 22.49 -20.30 20.21
C GLY A 633 23.91 -20.20 20.79
N GLN A 634 24.15 -20.86 21.93
CA GLN A 634 25.39 -20.75 22.71
C GLN A 634 26.67 -20.97 21.89
N LYS A 635 26.63 -21.91 20.95
CA LYS A 635 27.74 -22.25 20.03
C LYS A 635 28.22 -21.06 19.19
N TYR A 636 27.32 -20.13 18.87
CA TYR A 636 27.57 -19.00 17.96
C TYR A 636 27.79 -17.68 18.70
N SER A 637 27.54 -17.65 20.02
CA SER A 637 27.44 -16.42 20.80
C SER A 637 28.69 -15.53 20.73
N ASN A 638 29.88 -16.10 20.90
CA ASN A 638 31.13 -15.31 20.89
C ASN A 638 31.41 -14.68 19.50
N ALA A 639 31.20 -15.45 18.43
CA ALA A 639 31.39 -14.97 17.06
C ALA A 639 30.37 -13.86 16.71
N PHE A 640 29.12 -14.06 17.13
CA PHE A 640 28.06 -13.09 16.86
C PHE A 640 28.22 -11.80 17.67
N TYR A 641 28.62 -11.88 18.95
CA TYR A 641 28.94 -10.72 19.76
C TYR A 641 30.10 -9.91 19.16
N SER A 642 31.17 -10.59 18.72
CA SER A 642 32.32 -9.96 18.06
C SER A 642 31.88 -9.23 16.78
N PHE A 643 30.98 -9.84 16.00
CA PHE A 643 30.42 -9.23 14.79
C PHE A 643 29.59 -7.97 15.10
N LEU A 644 28.70 -8.01 16.10
CA LEU A 644 27.87 -6.86 16.48
C LEU A 644 28.69 -5.72 17.08
N SER A 645 29.73 -6.04 17.87
CA SER A 645 30.61 -5.04 18.49
C SER A 645 31.33 -4.15 17.47
N GLN A 646 31.56 -4.67 16.25
CA GLN A 646 32.15 -3.90 15.14
C GLN A 646 31.23 -2.81 14.58
N LEU A 647 29.97 -2.67 15.04
CA LEU A 647 29.12 -1.52 14.71
C LEU A 647 29.72 -0.20 15.20
N GLN A 648 30.53 -0.21 16.24
CA GLN A 648 31.16 1.00 16.77
C GLN A 648 32.49 1.34 16.08
N THR A 649 33.04 0.42 15.28
CA THR A 649 34.36 0.59 14.65
C THR A 649 34.24 1.15 13.24
N LYS A 650 35.31 1.81 12.78
CA LYS A 650 35.41 2.31 11.41
C LYS A 650 35.64 1.14 10.43
N HIS A 651 34.91 1.13 9.31
CA HIS A 651 35.10 0.17 8.22
C HIS A 651 35.35 0.90 6.90
N PHE A 652 36.48 0.60 6.26
CA PHE A 652 36.86 1.21 5.00
C PHE A 652 36.14 0.55 3.83
N THR A 653 35.81 1.33 2.80
CA THR A 653 35.16 0.83 1.58
C THR A 653 36.01 -0.20 0.82
N GLY A 654 37.34 -0.18 0.97
CA GLY A 654 38.23 -1.03 0.19
C GLY A 654 38.14 -0.79 -1.32
N ASN A 655 37.73 0.42 -1.74
CA ASN A 655 37.45 0.78 -3.13
C ASN A 655 36.33 -0.06 -3.79
N ILE A 656 35.45 -0.65 -2.99
CA ILE A 656 34.24 -1.33 -3.47
C ILE A 656 33.14 -0.28 -3.68
N ASN A 657 32.55 -0.25 -4.88
CA ASN A 657 31.53 0.72 -5.29
C ASN A 657 31.90 2.19 -4.95
N PRO A 658 33.08 2.67 -5.36
CA PRO A 658 33.64 3.93 -4.87
C PRO A 658 32.85 5.17 -5.32
N ASP A 659 32.01 5.03 -6.34
CA ASP A 659 31.13 6.11 -6.83
C ASP A 659 29.87 6.32 -5.97
N TYR A 660 29.69 5.51 -4.93
CA TYR A 660 28.51 5.53 -4.07
C TYR A 660 28.82 5.26 -2.58
N LEU A 661 29.58 4.22 -2.29
CA LEU A 661 29.87 3.81 -0.92
C LEU A 661 30.87 4.79 -0.27
N ILE A 662 30.62 5.14 0.99
CA ILE A 662 31.51 5.98 1.81
C ILE A 662 31.99 5.13 2.98
N ASP A 663 33.21 5.38 3.49
CA ASP A 663 33.73 4.70 4.67
C ASP A 663 32.73 4.82 5.83
N TYR A 664 32.45 3.72 6.51
CA TYR A 664 31.57 3.69 7.67
C TYR A 664 32.35 4.22 8.89
N PRO A 665 31.99 5.37 9.48
CA PRO A 665 32.74 5.97 10.58
C PRO A 665 32.54 5.30 11.96
N GLY A 666 31.48 4.51 12.12
CA GLY A 666 31.03 3.98 13.42
C GLY A 666 29.66 4.54 13.82
N PHE A 667 28.85 3.74 14.51
CA PHE A 667 27.45 4.03 14.79
C PHE A 667 27.25 5.38 15.49
N THR A 668 27.94 5.59 16.61
CA THR A 668 27.84 6.80 17.42
C THR A 668 28.25 8.06 16.65
N SER A 669 29.24 7.94 15.75
CA SER A 669 29.71 9.06 14.95
C SER A 669 28.69 9.52 13.90
N ILE A 670 27.94 8.58 13.33
CA ILE A 670 26.92 8.83 12.30
C ILE A 670 25.62 9.35 12.94
N PHE A 671 25.13 8.65 13.98
CA PHE A 671 23.80 8.88 14.53
C PHE A 671 23.78 9.79 15.76
N ASN A 672 24.95 10.19 16.25
CA ASN A 672 25.11 11.04 17.44
C ASN A 672 24.41 10.48 18.69
N ILE A 673 24.42 9.16 18.84
CA ILE A 673 23.82 8.41 19.94
C ILE A 673 24.54 7.04 20.09
N PRO A 674 24.86 6.57 21.31
CA PRO A 674 25.45 5.26 21.53
C PRO A 674 24.48 4.12 21.21
N ILE A 675 25.05 2.99 20.77
CA ILE A 675 24.36 1.70 20.64
C ILE A 675 24.98 0.67 21.58
N ASN A 676 24.15 0.10 22.44
CA ASN A 676 24.55 -0.85 23.47
C ASN A 676 24.30 -2.27 22.98
N VAL A 677 25.39 -3.01 22.73
CA VAL A 677 25.36 -4.44 22.38
C VAL A 677 25.60 -5.22 23.67
N PRO A 678 24.67 -6.08 24.11
CA PRO A 678 24.85 -6.84 25.34
C PRO A 678 25.99 -7.86 25.17
N TYR A 679 26.78 -8.04 26.22
CA TYR A 679 27.79 -9.09 26.26
C TYR A 679 27.12 -10.47 26.29
N PHE A 680 27.71 -11.48 25.65
CA PHE A 680 27.02 -12.76 25.48
C PHE A 680 26.78 -13.55 26.77
N GLU A 681 27.42 -13.17 27.88
CA GLU A 681 27.16 -13.75 29.21
C GLU A 681 26.10 -12.97 30.00
N ASP A 682 25.63 -11.81 29.51
CA ASP A 682 24.53 -11.06 30.08
C ASP A 682 23.21 -11.80 29.83
N LYS A 683 22.77 -12.59 30.81
CA LYS A 683 21.55 -13.41 30.71
C LYS A 683 20.26 -12.59 30.66
N ASP A 684 20.30 -11.32 31.02
CA ASP A 684 19.11 -10.46 31.00
C ASP A 684 18.83 -9.93 29.59
N ASN A 685 19.86 -9.84 28.74
CA ASN A 685 19.77 -9.30 27.38
C ASN A 685 20.26 -10.23 26.26
N TRP A 686 20.93 -11.35 26.58
CA TRP A 686 21.40 -12.37 25.65
C TRP A 686 20.75 -13.72 25.96
N TYR A 687 19.81 -14.14 25.11
CA TYR A 687 18.99 -15.31 25.30
C TYR A 687 19.49 -16.47 24.44
N ASN A 688 19.86 -17.56 25.10
CA ASN A 688 20.23 -18.79 24.43
C ASN A 688 19.02 -19.42 23.72
N LEU A 689 19.23 -19.89 22.49
CA LEU A 689 18.27 -20.68 21.74
C LEU A 689 18.85 -22.08 21.45
N ASP A 690 18.41 -23.08 22.22
CA ASP A 690 18.82 -24.48 22.08
C ASP A 690 17.78 -25.24 21.26
N PHE A 691 17.88 -25.16 19.93
CA PHE A 691 17.04 -25.92 19.02
C PHE A 691 17.76 -27.21 18.61
N GLN A 692 17.15 -28.36 18.92
CA GLN A 692 17.61 -29.66 18.47
C GLN A 692 16.58 -30.24 17.51
N ASN A 693 17.04 -30.69 16.35
CA ASN A 693 16.17 -31.33 15.36
C ASN A 693 15.72 -32.71 15.86
N ASP A 694 14.41 -32.97 15.85
CA ASP A 694 13.92 -34.33 16.08
C ASP A 694 13.87 -35.06 14.74
N ASN A 695 14.79 -36.00 14.55
CA ASN A 695 14.88 -36.83 13.34
C ASN A 695 13.64 -37.72 13.13
N ASN A 696 12.81 -37.91 14.16
CA ASN A 696 11.54 -38.66 14.04
C ASN A 696 10.37 -37.78 13.56
N LEU A 697 10.54 -36.45 13.55
CA LEU A 697 9.53 -35.52 13.08
C LEU A 697 9.77 -35.12 11.62
N GLU A 698 8.68 -34.98 10.87
CA GLU A 698 8.74 -34.37 9.55
C GLU A 698 9.29 -32.94 9.63
N ALA A 699 10.01 -32.49 8.59
CA ALA A 699 10.66 -31.18 8.54
C ALA A 699 9.69 -30.01 8.86
N HIS A 700 8.42 -30.12 8.46
CA HIS A 700 7.40 -29.11 8.74
C HIS A 700 7.12 -28.95 10.24
N LYS A 701 7.16 -30.03 11.04
CA LYS A 701 6.97 -29.97 12.49
C LYS A 701 8.16 -29.36 13.20
N ASN A 702 9.38 -29.73 12.76
CA ASN A 702 10.63 -29.13 13.24
C ASN A 702 10.66 -27.61 12.99
N ALA A 703 10.23 -27.15 11.81
CA ALA A 703 10.11 -25.73 11.48
C ALA A 703 9.15 -24.97 12.42
N LEU A 704 7.98 -25.56 12.72
CA LEU A 704 7.03 -24.98 13.67
C LEU A 704 7.57 -24.94 15.10
N GLN A 705 8.34 -25.95 15.52
CA GLN A 705 8.96 -25.98 16.84
C GLN A 705 10.04 -24.89 16.97
N LEU A 706 10.90 -24.73 15.95
CA LEU A 706 11.89 -23.67 15.88
C LEU A 706 11.22 -22.29 15.99
N ALA A 707 10.17 -22.06 15.19
CA ALA A 707 9.41 -20.82 15.22
C ALA A 707 8.84 -20.53 16.61
N ARG A 708 8.22 -21.52 17.25
CA ARG A 708 7.67 -21.41 18.62
C ARG A 708 8.73 -21.06 19.65
N LEU A 709 9.90 -21.68 19.55
CA LEU A 709 11.03 -21.43 20.47
C LEU A 709 11.54 -20.00 20.33
N ILE A 710 11.69 -19.49 19.10
CA ILE A 710 12.09 -18.10 18.87
C ILE A 710 11.02 -17.15 19.44
N THR A 711 9.75 -17.41 19.15
CA THR A 711 8.65 -16.55 19.60
C THR A 711 8.48 -16.53 21.13
N SER A 712 8.75 -17.63 21.83
CA SER A 712 8.70 -17.65 23.30
C SER A 712 9.83 -16.83 23.93
N LYS A 713 11.01 -16.79 23.30
CA LYS A 713 12.11 -15.91 23.72
C LYS A 713 11.82 -14.44 23.47
N ILE A 714 11.16 -14.12 22.35
CA ILE A 714 10.66 -12.76 22.09
C ILE A 714 9.70 -12.34 23.21
N ASP A 715 8.75 -13.20 23.60
CA ASP A 715 7.82 -12.91 24.70
C ASP A 715 8.51 -12.72 26.04
N GLN A 716 9.51 -13.55 26.32
CA GLN A 716 10.30 -13.42 27.54
C GLN A 716 10.99 -12.05 27.62
N ILE A 717 11.60 -11.59 26.52
CA ILE A 717 12.26 -10.28 26.43
C ILE A 717 11.23 -9.14 26.56
N ALA A 718 10.07 -9.28 25.90
CA ALA A 718 9.03 -8.26 25.89
C ALA A 718 8.49 -7.95 27.29
N ASN A 719 8.42 -8.96 28.15
CA ASN A 719 7.90 -8.83 29.52
C ASN A 719 8.93 -8.25 30.49
N THR A 720 10.23 -8.30 30.17
CA THR A 720 11.31 -7.82 31.04
C THR A 720 11.84 -6.45 30.65
N HIS A 721 11.85 -6.12 29.36
CA HIS A 721 12.43 -4.89 28.83
C HIS A 721 11.41 -4.07 28.05
N THR A 722 11.31 -2.78 28.37
CA THR A 722 10.27 -1.93 27.76
C THR A 722 10.62 -1.41 26.36
N GLN A 723 11.89 -1.35 25.95
CA GLN A 723 12.29 -0.74 24.66
C GLN A 723 13.68 -1.23 24.12
N SER A 724 13.77 -2.45 23.59
CA SER A 724 14.96 -2.92 22.84
C SER A 724 14.59 -3.49 21.47
N THR A 725 15.48 -3.32 20.49
CA THR A 725 15.37 -4.06 19.22
C THR A 725 15.94 -5.45 19.43
N ILE A 726 15.16 -6.49 19.11
CA ILE A 726 15.58 -7.88 19.28
C ILE A 726 16.32 -8.36 18.03
N VAL A 727 17.59 -8.74 18.20
CA VAL A 727 18.43 -9.30 17.14
C VAL A 727 18.41 -10.81 17.23
N ILE A 728 18.07 -11.48 16.12
CA ILE A 728 17.91 -12.94 16.06
C ILE A 728 18.94 -13.50 15.10
N PHE A 729 19.82 -14.36 15.60
CA PHE A 729 20.80 -15.05 14.78
C PHE A 729 20.21 -16.32 14.14
N ILE A 730 20.37 -16.48 12.83
CA ILE A 730 19.90 -17.63 12.06
C ILE A 730 21.12 -18.39 11.50
N PRO A 731 21.50 -19.55 12.08
CA PRO A 731 22.59 -20.37 11.60
C PRO A 731 22.22 -21.17 10.35
N GLU A 732 23.23 -21.54 9.56
CA GLU A 732 23.05 -22.25 8.28
C GLU A 732 22.39 -23.63 8.45
N GLU A 733 22.54 -24.24 9.63
CA GLU A 733 21.91 -25.52 9.98
C GLU A 733 20.37 -25.46 10.02
N TRP A 734 19.76 -24.28 10.14
CA TRP A 734 18.29 -24.13 10.14
C TRP A 734 17.70 -23.95 8.75
N ARG A 735 18.52 -23.89 7.70
CA ARG A 735 18.09 -23.56 6.33
C ARG A 735 16.98 -24.44 5.78
N THR A 736 16.94 -25.72 6.18
CA THR A 736 15.90 -26.68 5.79
C THR A 736 14.56 -26.45 6.49
N PHE A 737 14.55 -25.68 7.59
CA PHE A 737 13.37 -25.38 8.41
C PHE A 737 12.85 -23.95 8.20
N GLU A 738 13.53 -23.12 7.40
CA GLU A 738 13.13 -21.74 7.13
C GLU A 738 11.85 -21.64 6.29
N SER A 739 11.58 -22.61 5.41
CA SER A 739 10.36 -22.62 4.60
C SER A 739 9.92 -24.03 4.23
N TYR A 740 8.62 -24.24 4.12
CA TYR A 740 8.06 -25.49 3.61
C TYR A 740 6.69 -25.25 2.95
N ILE A 741 6.25 -26.19 2.12
CA ILE A 741 4.89 -26.26 1.61
C ILE A 741 4.28 -27.59 2.08
N TYR A 742 3.18 -27.54 2.83
CA TYR A 742 2.51 -28.72 3.33
C TYR A 742 1.00 -28.59 3.13
N LYS A 743 0.37 -29.57 2.46
CA LYS A 743 -1.07 -29.59 2.17
C LYS A 743 -1.63 -28.28 1.57
N GLY A 744 -0.86 -27.61 0.72
CA GLY A 744 -1.24 -26.36 0.07
C GLY A 744 -0.98 -25.09 0.88
N GLU A 745 -0.53 -25.20 2.13
CA GLU A 745 -0.09 -24.06 2.94
C GLU A 745 1.42 -23.85 2.82
N SER A 746 1.83 -22.60 2.58
CA SER A 746 3.23 -22.17 2.57
C SER A 746 3.61 -21.57 3.92
N PHE A 747 4.74 -22.01 4.47
CA PHE A 747 5.34 -21.44 5.67
C PHE A 747 6.67 -20.75 5.33
N ASP A 748 6.92 -19.61 5.97
CA ASP A 748 8.17 -18.86 5.94
C ASP A 748 8.49 -18.38 7.36
N LEU A 749 9.67 -18.76 7.87
CA LEU A 749 10.10 -18.49 9.24
C LEU A 749 10.27 -17.00 9.50
N HIS A 750 10.80 -16.26 8.53
CA HIS A 750 10.99 -14.81 8.62
C HIS A 750 9.64 -14.10 8.77
N ASP A 751 8.70 -14.38 7.86
CA ASP A 751 7.37 -13.77 7.88
C ASP A 751 6.59 -14.15 9.14
N TYR A 752 6.75 -15.39 9.65
CA TYR A 752 6.14 -15.84 10.90
C TYR A 752 6.66 -15.07 12.13
N ILE A 753 7.98 -14.95 12.28
CA ILE A 753 8.60 -14.20 13.39
C ILE A 753 8.20 -12.72 13.31
N LYS A 754 8.21 -12.13 12.11
CA LYS A 754 7.83 -10.74 11.90
C LYS A 754 6.37 -10.47 12.27
N ALA A 755 5.45 -11.31 11.80
CA ALA A 755 4.03 -11.20 12.17
C ALA A 755 3.85 -11.30 13.68
N PHE A 756 4.48 -12.30 14.32
CA PHE A 756 4.40 -12.48 15.77
C PHE A 756 4.93 -11.28 16.55
N ALA A 757 6.13 -10.79 16.23
CA ALA A 757 6.75 -9.68 16.94
C ALA A 757 5.97 -8.38 16.74
N ALA A 758 5.50 -8.12 15.53
CA ALA A 758 4.69 -6.94 15.24
C ALA A 758 3.34 -6.94 15.99
N SER A 759 2.71 -8.11 16.18
CA SER A 759 1.49 -8.23 16.99
C SER A 759 1.65 -7.76 18.45
N ARG A 760 2.90 -7.68 18.93
CA ARG A 760 3.31 -7.23 20.26
C ARG A 760 4.00 -5.86 20.26
N GLY A 761 4.10 -5.22 19.09
CA GLY A 761 4.80 -3.93 18.97
C GLY A 761 6.32 -4.03 19.13
N ILE A 762 6.91 -5.18 18.82
CA ILE A 762 8.35 -5.44 19.02
C ILE A 762 9.09 -5.42 17.68
N SER A 763 10.14 -4.61 17.61
CA SER A 763 11.04 -4.56 16.46
C SER A 763 12.06 -5.70 16.49
N THR A 764 12.18 -6.42 15.37
CA THR A 764 13.16 -7.52 15.21
C THR A 764 14.09 -7.32 14.01
N GLN A 765 15.33 -7.76 14.16
CA GLN A 765 16.32 -7.87 13.08
C GLN A 765 16.89 -9.28 13.03
N LEU A 766 16.66 -9.99 11.92
CA LEU A 766 17.23 -11.31 11.69
C LEU A 766 18.59 -11.15 10.98
N ILE A 767 19.62 -11.88 11.42
CA ILE A 767 20.95 -11.91 10.80
C ILE A 767 21.34 -13.35 10.55
N ARG A 768 21.73 -13.67 9.32
CA ARG A 768 22.14 -15.02 8.91
C ARG A 768 23.64 -15.21 9.11
N GLU A 769 24.05 -16.46 9.32
CA GLU A 769 25.47 -16.83 9.53
C GLU A 769 26.37 -16.45 8.36
N ASP A 770 25.88 -16.52 7.12
CA ASP A 770 26.61 -16.10 5.92
C ASP A 770 27.08 -14.63 5.98
N THR A 771 26.29 -13.77 6.62
CA THR A 771 26.55 -12.33 6.76
C THR A 771 27.79 -12.05 7.62
N LEU A 772 28.10 -12.92 8.58
CA LEU A 772 29.28 -12.77 9.44
C LEU A 772 30.58 -12.95 8.65
N ASN A 773 30.56 -13.73 7.57
CA ASN A 773 31.74 -14.06 6.77
C ASN A 773 31.83 -13.28 5.45
N ASP A 774 30.84 -12.44 5.14
CA ASP A 774 30.83 -11.64 3.91
C ASP A 774 31.94 -10.58 3.90
N SER A 775 32.59 -10.45 2.74
CA SER A 775 33.68 -9.50 2.47
C SER A 775 33.23 -8.04 2.40
N LEU A 776 31.95 -7.76 2.14
CA LEU A 776 31.38 -6.42 1.99
C LEU A 776 31.13 -5.72 3.35
N LYS A 777 32.11 -5.78 4.26
CA LYS A 777 31.99 -5.32 5.66
C LYS A 777 31.45 -3.89 5.78
N CYS A 778 32.03 -2.95 5.04
CA CYS A 778 31.61 -1.54 5.08
C CYS A 778 30.13 -1.37 4.73
N GLN A 779 29.64 -2.05 3.69
CA GLN A 779 28.23 -2.01 3.29
C GLN A 779 27.33 -2.65 4.35
N ILE A 780 27.74 -3.81 4.89
CA ILE A 780 26.95 -4.51 5.92
C ILE A 780 26.76 -3.63 7.16
N TYR A 781 27.83 -2.99 7.65
CA TYR A 781 27.74 -2.14 8.84
C TYR A 781 26.94 -0.86 8.61
N TRP A 782 27.01 -0.25 7.42
CA TRP A 782 26.07 0.80 7.06
C TRP A 782 24.62 0.30 7.14
N TRP A 783 24.28 -0.80 6.46
CA TRP A 783 22.89 -1.29 6.37
C TRP A 783 22.34 -1.69 7.74
N LEU A 784 23.13 -2.40 8.54
CA LEU A 784 22.75 -2.76 9.91
C LEU A 784 22.57 -1.52 10.80
N SER A 785 23.45 -0.51 10.68
CA SER A 785 23.34 0.70 11.49
C SER A 785 22.04 1.47 11.25
N LEU A 786 21.61 1.62 9.98
CA LEU A 786 20.31 2.22 9.66
C LEU A 786 19.16 1.38 10.17
N SER A 787 19.23 0.06 9.98
CA SER A 787 18.18 -0.85 10.45
C SER A 787 17.97 -0.70 11.96
N PHE A 788 19.03 -0.75 12.77
CA PHE A 788 18.91 -0.59 14.22
C PHE A 788 18.41 0.79 14.62
N TYR A 789 18.87 1.84 13.93
CA TYR A 789 18.39 3.20 14.19
C TYR A 789 16.88 3.31 13.94
N VAL A 790 16.42 2.92 12.76
CA VAL A 790 15.01 3.02 12.36
C VAL A 790 14.11 2.09 13.19
N LYS A 791 14.56 0.88 13.49
CA LYS A 791 13.83 -0.10 14.33
C LYS A 791 13.69 0.32 15.79
N SER A 792 14.49 1.28 16.23
CA SER A 792 14.31 1.98 17.51
C SER A 792 13.30 3.13 17.44
N PHE A 793 12.45 3.17 16.40
CA PHE A 793 11.42 4.19 16.12
C PHE A 793 11.98 5.60 15.87
N ARG A 794 13.19 5.69 15.29
CA ARG A 794 13.85 6.96 14.98
C ARG A 794 13.79 7.28 13.49
N THR A 795 13.93 8.57 13.17
CA THR A 795 13.85 9.11 11.81
C THR A 795 15.22 9.65 11.38
N PRO A 796 15.98 8.91 10.55
CA PRO A 796 17.33 9.31 10.18
C PRO A 796 17.35 10.53 9.25
N TRP A 797 16.38 10.62 8.32
CA TRP A 797 16.19 11.73 7.40
C TRP A 797 14.75 11.79 6.93
N ILE A 798 14.35 12.93 6.37
CA ILE A 798 13.05 13.12 5.72
C ILE A 798 13.21 13.66 4.30
N LEU A 799 12.17 13.58 3.47
CA LEU A 799 12.18 14.17 2.13
C LEU A 799 11.97 15.69 2.21
N ASN A 800 12.75 16.46 1.44
CA ASN A 800 12.49 17.88 1.23
C ASN A 800 11.34 18.07 0.23
N ASN A 801 10.09 17.98 0.71
CA ASN A 801 8.90 18.15 -0.13
C ASN A 801 8.37 19.59 -0.08
N GLN A 802 7.81 20.05 -1.21
CA GLN A 802 7.16 21.36 -1.33
C GLN A 802 5.69 21.31 -0.89
N GLU A 803 5.02 20.18 -1.09
CA GLU A 803 3.59 19.97 -0.82
C GLU A 803 3.34 19.52 0.63
N LYS A 804 3.38 20.46 1.59
CA LYS A 804 3.31 20.16 3.04
C LYS A 804 1.98 19.57 3.53
N ASN A 805 0.88 19.81 2.81
CA ASN A 805 -0.46 19.34 3.19
C ASN A 805 -0.90 18.10 2.39
N THR A 806 0.04 17.45 1.69
CA THR A 806 -0.21 16.21 0.95
C THR A 806 0.15 15.00 1.81
N ALA A 807 -0.63 13.94 1.71
CA ALA A 807 -0.28 12.64 2.25
C ALA A 807 -0.43 11.54 1.19
N TYR A 808 0.32 10.45 1.35
CA TYR A 808 0.34 9.35 0.39
C TYR A 808 -0.22 8.08 1.02
N ALA A 809 -0.90 7.26 0.22
CA ALA A 809 -1.32 5.92 0.62
C ALA A 809 -0.90 4.90 -0.43
N GLY A 810 -0.33 3.78 0.01
CA GLY A 810 -0.05 2.63 -0.84
C GLY A 810 -1.08 1.52 -0.63
N ILE A 811 -1.46 0.85 -1.71
CA ILE A 811 -2.32 -0.35 -1.66
C ILE A 811 -1.50 -1.60 -1.99
N GLY A 812 -1.52 -2.56 -1.08
CA GLY A 812 -0.99 -3.91 -1.28
C GLY A 812 -2.10 -4.94 -1.12
N TYR A 813 -2.03 -6.03 -1.88
CA TYR A 813 -2.97 -7.15 -1.75
C TYR A 813 -2.22 -8.46 -1.52
N SER A 814 -2.81 -9.33 -0.71
CA SER A 814 -2.34 -10.70 -0.49
C SER A 814 -3.50 -11.67 -0.61
N ILE A 815 -3.28 -12.76 -1.34
CA ILE A 815 -4.30 -13.78 -1.60
C ILE A 815 -3.87 -15.09 -0.94
N SER A 816 -4.79 -15.66 -0.16
CA SER A 816 -4.62 -16.96 0.48
C SER A 816 -5.61 -17.97 -0.08
N LYS A 817 -5.10 -19.16 -0.43
CA LYS A 817 -5.89 -20.36 -0.71
C LYS A 817 -5.58 -21.40 0.36
N ILE A 818 -6.61 -21.96 1.01
CA ILE A 818 -6.46 -23.05 1.99
C ILE A 818 -7.38 -24.18 1.55
N LEU A 819 -6.83 -25.35 1.17
CA LEU A 819 -7.57 -26.62 1.01
C LEU A 819 -8.95 -26.47 0.32
N ASP A 820 -8.98 -25.89 -0.88
CA ASP A 820 -10.19 -25.66 -1.69
C ASP A 820 -11.31 -24.79 -1.03
N LYS A 821 -11.01 -24.09 0.08
CA LYS A 821 -11.87 -23.07 0.70
C LYS A 821 -11.80 -21.73 -0.06
N PRO A 822 -12.79 -20.83 0.12
CA PRO A 822 -12.82 -19.52 -0.54
C PRO A 822 -11.50 -18.77 -0.36
N GLU A 823 -11.06 -18.15 -1.46
CA GLU A 823 -9.91 -17.24 -1.47
C GLU A 823 -10.15 -16.12 -0.46
N ILE A 824 -9.14 -15.83 0.38
CA ILE A 824 -9.18 -14.66 1.26
C ILE A 824 -8.26 -13.62 0.65
N VAL A 825 -8.80 -12.46 0.33
CA VAL A 825 -8.03 -11.30 -0.11
C VAL A 825 -7.90 -10.33 1.06
N ILE A 826 -6.66 -10.04 1.44
CA ILE A 826 -6.33 -9.05 2.46
C ILE A 826 -5.76 -7.82 1.74
N GLY A 827 -6.43 -6.68 1.93
CA GLY A 827 -5.94 -5.37 1.55
C GLY A 827 -5.09 -4.76 2.66
N CYS A 828 -3.98 -4.14 2.27
CA CYS A 828 -3.13 -3.34 3.14
C CYS A 828 -3.17 -1.88 2.67
N SER A 829 -3.55 -0.98 3.58
CA SER A 829 -3.43 0.47 3.41
C SER A 829 -2.25 0.94 4.24
N HIS A 830 -1.18 1.44 3.62
CA HIS A 830 -0.05 2.04 4.34
C HIS A 830 0.06 3.52 3.98
N ILE A 831 0.04 4.38 5.00
CA ILE A 831 0.07 5.83 4.81
C ILE A 831 1.44 6.45 5.09
N TYR A 832 1.71 7.55 4.39
CA TYR A 832 2.92 8.35 4.50
C TYR A 832 2.57 9.83 4.63
N ASP A 833 3.37 10.57 5.39
CA ASP A 833 3.26 12.03 5.45
C ASP A 833 3.83 12.72 4.20
N SER A 834 3.72 14.05 4.15
CA SER A 834 4.27 14.88 3.07
C SER A 834 5.78 14.70 2.90
N ASN A 835 6.50 14.36 3.96
CA ASN A 835 7.95 14.23 3.96
C ASN A 835 8.39 12.79 3.67
N GLY A 836 7.46 11.93 3.25
CA GLY A 836 7.72 10.55 2.87
C GLY A 836 8.05 9.63 4.04
N GLN A 837 7.76 10.04 5.28
CA GLN A 837 7.87 9.18 6.46
C GLN A 837 6.71 8.19 6.44
N GLY A 838 7.01 6.88 6.49
CA GLY A 838 5.99 5.86 6.68
C GLY A 838 5.40 5.99 8.09
N LEU A 839 4.09 5.98 8.20
CA LEU A 839 3.39 6.14 9.47
C LEU A 839 2.84 4.78 9.91
N LYS A 840 1.52 4.63 9.86
CA LYS A 840 0.81 3.42 10.24
C LYS A 840 0.25 2.72 9.01
N TYR A 841 -0.03 1.43 9.16
CA TYR A 841 -0.82 0.69 8.19
C TYR A 841 -1.99 -0.04 8.86
N LYS A 842 -3.01 -0.40 8.07
CA LYS A 842 -4.17 -1.21 8.48
C LYS A 842 -4.32 -2.38 7.51
N LEU A 843 -4.56 -3.57 8.04
CA LEU A 843 -4.95 -4.75 7.27
C LEU A 843 -6.47 -4.91 7.35
N SER A 844 -7.09 -5.19 6.21
CA SER A 844 -8.53 -5.38 6.11
C SER A 844 -8.83 -6.50 5.16
N LYS A 845 -9.69 -7.42 5.61
CA LYS A 845 -10.27 -8.43 4.72
C LYS A 845 -11.23 -7.74 3.75
N ILE A 846 -11.21 -8.20 2.51
CA ILE A 846 -12.08 -7.73 1.44
C ILE A 846 -13.12 -8.82 1.19
N ASP A 847 -14.40 -8.43 1.26
CA ASP A 847 -15.52 -9.36 1.22
C ASP A 847 -16.10 -9.50 -0.20
N ASP A 848 -16.20 -8.40 -0.95
CA ASP A 848 -16.79 -8.34 -2.30
C ASP A 848 -15.78 -7.81 -3.33
N TYR A 849 -15.09 -8.74 -3.97
CA TYR A 849 -14.08 -8.48 -5.00
C TYR A 849 -14.24 -9.40 -6.20
N TYR A 850 -13.75 -8.95 -7.35
CA TYR A 850 -13.54 -9.82 -8.50
C TYR A 850 -12.05 -9.99 -8.78
N LEU A 851 -11.66 -11.19 -9.20
CA LEU A 851 -10.30 -11.48 -9.65
C LEU A 851 -10.23 -11.42 -11.18
N ASP A 852 -9.21 -10.75 -11.71
CA ASP A 852 -8.88 -10.90 -13.12
C ASP A 852 -8.20 -12.25 -13.42
N LYS A 853 -7.87 -12.47 -14.69
CA LYS A 853 -7.20 -13.70 -15.16
C LYS A 853 -5.80 -13.92 -14.56
N HIS A 854 -5.21 -12.88 -13.98
CA HIS A 854 -3.91 -12.92 -13.31
C HIS A 854 -4.06 -13.00 -11.79
N SER A 855 -5.28 -13.23 -11.30
CA SER A 855 -5.61 -13.25 -9.88
C SER A 855 -5.33 -11.91 -9.19
N ASN A 856 -5.44 -10.78 -9.88
CA ASN A 856 -5.41 -9.48 -9.21
C ASN A 856 -6.82 -9.13 -8.69
N PRO A 857 -6.95 -8.68 -7.43
CA PRO A 857 -8.22 -8.27 -6.88
C PRO A 857 -8.58 -6.83 -7.27
N TYR A 858 -9.86 -6.62 -7.54
CA TYR A 858 -10.48 -5.33 -7.76
C TYR A 858 -11.70 -5.22 -6.86
N LEU A 859 -11.81 -4.08 -6.18
CA LEU A 859 -12.85 -3.86 -5.18
C LEU A 859 -14.17 -3.47 -5.86
N SER A 860 -15.28 -3.90 -5.27
CA SER A 860 -16.58 -3.29 -5.52
C SER A 860 -16.60 -1.82 -5.04
N TYR A 861 -17.63 -1.06 -5.45
CA TYR A 861 -17.82 0.30 -4.96
C TYR A 861 -17.84 0.36 -3.42
N ASN A 862 -18.52 -0.61 -2.80
CA ASN A 862 -18.71 -0.66 -1.35
C ASN A 862 -17.40 -0.93 -0.61
N ASP A 863 -16.58 -1.87 -1.09
CA ASP A 863 -15.27 -2.16 -0.49
C ASP A 863 -14.27 -1.03 -0.75
N ALA A 864 -14.33 -0.40 -1.92
CA ALA A 864 -13.56 0.80 -2.21
C ALA A 864 -13.94 1.99 -1.31
N PHE A 865 -15.23 2.13 -0.98
CA PHE A 865 -15.70 3.12 -0.01
C PHE A 865 -15.15 2.83 1.40
N GLN A 866 -15.23 1.58 1.87
CA GLN A 866 -14.64 1.16 3.16
C GLN A 866 -13.12 1.38 3.20
N PHE A 867 -12.46 1.13 2.08
CA PHE A 867 -11.04 1.37 1.93
C PHE A 867 -10.70 2.86 2.12
N GLY A 868 -11.49 3.77 1.51
CA GLY A 868 -11.34 5.20 1.73
C GLY A 868 -11.55 5.61 3.20
N VAL A 869 -12.53 5.00 3.90
CA VAL A 869 -12.80 5.24 5.32
C VAL A 869 -11.59 4.84 6.16
N SER A 870 -11.00 3.67 5.85
CA SER A 870 -9.81 3.16 6.54
C SER A 870 -8.58 4.04 6.32
N ILE A 871 -8.38 4.60 5.13
CA ILE A 871 -7.31 5.58 4.86
C ILE A 871 -7.51 6.84 5.72
N ARG A 872 -8.73 7.39 5.77
CA ARG A 872 -9.03 8.55 6.60
C ARG A 872 -8.73 8.27 8.07
N GLU A 873 -9.19 7.14 8.59
CA GLU A 873 -8.93 6.72 9.97
C GLU A 873 -7.43 6.64 10.26
N LEU A 874 -6.64 6.08 9.34
CA LEU A 874 -5.19 6.02 9.48
C LEU A 874 -4.57 7.42 9.57
N PHE A 875 -5.00 8.36 8.72
CA PHE A 875 -4.53 9.74 8.78
C PHE A 875 -4.95 10.40 10.09
N TYR A 876 -6.21 10.25 10.48
CA TYR A 876 -6.71 10.76 11.75
C TYR A 876 -5.92 10.21 12.94
N GLN A 877 -5.55 8.93 12.94
CA GLN A 877 -4.79 8.31 14.03
C GLN A 877 -3.28 8.60 14.02
N SER A 878 -2.74 9.17 12.95
CA SER A 878 -1.29 9.36 12.78
C SER A 878 -0.87 10.83 12.69
N LEU A 879 -1.76 11.69 12.17
CA LEU A 879 -1.51 13.11 11.94
C LEU A 879 -2.34 13.96 12.91
N ASP A 880 -1.80 15.12 13.25
CA ASP A 880 -2.49 16.15 14.01
C ASP A 880 -3.76 16.61 13.27
N LYS A 881 -3.65 16.79 11.95
CA LYS A 881 -4.72 17.28 11.07
C LYS A 881 -4.86 16.38 9.85
N LEU A 882 -6.07 16.31 9.28
CA LEU A 882 -6.29 15.62 8.01
C LEU A 882 -5.58 16.36 6.86
N PRO A 883 -5.04 15.63 5.87
CA PRO A 883 -4.39 16.23 4.71
C PRO A 883 -5.40 16.89 3.77
N GLU A 884 -4.98 17.96 3.09
CA GLU A 884 -5.80 18.62 2.07
C GLU A 884 -5.81 17.82 0.75
N ARG A 885 -4.72 17.09 0.49
CA ARG A 885 -4.54 16.27 -0.70
C ARG A 885 -4.08 14.86 -0.36
N VAL A 886 -4.71 13.84 -0.95
CA VAL A 886 -4.33 12.44 -0.81
C VAL A 886 -3.96 11.84 -2.16
N VAL A 887 -2.77 11.23 -2.23
CA VAL A 887 -2.29 10.53 -3.42
C VAL A 887 -2.24 9.03 -3.12
N ILE A 888 -2.96 8.23 -3.91
CA ILE A 888 -3.04 6.78 -3.73
C ILE A 888 -2.29 6.07 -4.85
N HIS A 889 -1.32 5.25 -4.46
CA HIS A 889 -0.51 4.44 -5.37
C HIS A 889 -0.96 2.97 -5.38
N LYS A 890 -1.18 2.45 -6.58
CA LYS A 890 -1.57 1.05 -6.83
C LYS A 890 -0.76 0.43 -7.96
N ARG A 891 -0.53 -0.88 -7.93
CA ARG A 891 0.15 -1.66 -9.00
C ARG A 891 -0.78 -2.12 -10.12
N THR A 892 -2.09 -2.02 -9.93
CA THR A 892 -3.10 -2.44 -10.90
C THR A 892 -3.99 -1.26 -11.26
N LYS A 893 -4.73 -1.38 -12.36
CA LYS A 893 -5.68 -0.36 -12.80
C LYS A 893 -6.72 -0.09 -11.71
N PHE A 894 -7.21 1.16 -11.64
CA PHE A 894 -8.40 1.50 -10.89
C PHE A 894 -9.66 1.28 -11.75
N THR A 895 -10.64 0.55 -11.23
CA THR A 895 -11.96 0.40 -11.87
C THR A 895 -12.83 1.64 -11.61
N GLU A 896 -13.90 1.81 -12.37
CA GLU A 896 -14.86 2.90 -12.13
C GLU A 896 -15.48 2.81 -10.72
N ASP A 897 -15.82 1.60 -10.28
CA ASP A 897 -16.32 1.33 -8.94
C ASP A 897 -15.30 1.72 -7.86
N GLU A 898 -14.02 1.37 -8.04
CA GLU A 898 -12.95 1.75 -7.13
C GLU A 898 -12.76 3.27 -7.05
N ILE A 899 -12.74 3.94 -8.20
CA ILE A 899 -12.59 5.40 -8.29
C ILE A 899 -13.74 6.07 -7.53
N ASN A 900 -14.97 5.67 -7.82
CA ASN A 900 -16.16 6.28 -7.24
C ASN A 900 -16.27 6.01 -5.74
N GLY A 901 -15.99 4.79 -5.28
CA GLY A 901 -16.03 4.43 -3.86
C GLY A 901 -15.02 5.22 -3.03
N ILE A 902 -13.76 5.26 -3.49
CA ILE A 902 -12.68 6.00 -2.82
C ILE A 902 -12.96 7.51 -2.83
N LYS A 903 -13.32 8.07 -4.00
CA LYS A 903 -13.66 9.50 -4.14
C LYS A 903 -14.75 9.90 -3.16
N THR A 904 -15.85 9.15 -3.14
CA THR A 904 -17.01 9.48 -2.30
C THR A 904 -16.65 9.43 -0.82
N SER A 905 -15.90 8.42 -0.41
CA SER A 905 -15.49 8.23 0.99
C SER A 905 -14.59 9.35 1.51
N LEU A 906 -13.54 9.69 0.75
CA LEU A 906 -12.59 10.74 1.11
C LEU A 906 -13.19 12.16 1.01
N ASN A 907 -14.03 12.43 -0.01
CA ASN A 907 -14.73 13.71 -0.10
C ASN A 907 -15.66 13.95 1.10
N LYS A 908 -16.40 12.93 1.54
CA LYS A 908 -17.25 13.01 2.75
C LYS A 908 -16.43 13.28 4.02
N ALA A 909 -15.14 12.97 4.00
CA ALA A 909 -14.22 13.20 5.10
C ALA A 909 -13.56 14.59 5.09
N GLY A 910 -13.93 15.47 4.16
CA GLY A 910 -13.31 16.79 3.99
C GLY A 910 -12.00 16.77 3.16
N ILE A 911 -11.65 15.64 2.54
CA ILE A 911 -10.46 15.53 1.68
C ILE A 911 -10.90 15.64 0.23
N HIS A 912 -10.75 16.81 -0.37
CA HIS A 912 -11.32 17.12 -1.69
C HIS A 912 -10.34 16.92 -2.86
N ARG A 913 -9.02 16.97 -2.61
CA ARG A 913 -8.00 16.76 -3.65
C ARG A 913 -7.46 15.34 -3.58
N ILE A 914 -7.80 14.52 -4.57
CA ILE A 914 -7.47 13.10 -4.59
C ILE A 914 -6.81 12.76 -5.92
N ASP A 915 -5.64 12.12 -5.87
CA ASP A 915 -4.97 11.56 -7.07
C ASP A 915 -4.92 10.03 -6.98
N LEU A 916 -5.44 9.35 -7.99
CA LEU A 916 -5.41 7.89 -8.11
C LEU A 916 -4.42 7.49 -9.20
N ILE A 917 -3.23 7.05 -8.78
CA ILE A 917 -2.08 6.82 -9.65
C ILE A 917 -1.72 5.34 -9.70
N GLU A 918 -1.77 4.76 -10.89
CA GLU A 918 -1.25 3.43 -11.17
C GLU A 918 0.24 3.52 -11.52
N ILE A 919 1.04 2.65 -10.93
CA ILE A 919 2.49 2.56 -11.14
C ILE A 919 2.84 1.12 -11.55
N ASN A 920 3.32 0.92 -12.78
CA ASN A 920 3.77 -0.38 -13.27
C ASN A 920 5.13 -0.28 -13.96
N TYR A 921 5.80 -1.42 -14.17
CA TYR A 921 6.96 -1.44 -15.07
C TYR A 921 6.47 -1.47 -16.52
N GLU A 922 7.07 -0.64 -17.37
CA GLU A 922 6.86 -0.74 -18.82
C GLU A 922 7.78 -1.82 -19.38
N SER A 923 7.24 -2.91 -19.93
CA SER A 923 8.03 -4.02 -20.45
C SER A 923 8.55 -3.77 -21.87
N ASP A 924 7.83 -3.01 -22.68
CA ASP A 924 8.02 -2.97 -24.12
C ASP A 924 8.90 -1.81 -24.56
N ALA A 925 8.76 -0.64 -23.95
CA ALA A 925 9.54 0.53 -24.31
C ALA A 925 10.88 0.58 -23.56
N ARG A 926 12.00 0.61 -24.30
CA ARG A 926 13.35 0.82 -23.78
C ARG A 926 14.00 2.00 -24.49
N PHE A 927 14.79 2.75 -23.75
CA PHE A 927 15.49 3.93 -24.27
C PHE A 927 16.96 3.92 -23.84
N LEU A 928 17.82 4.22 -24.80
CA LEU A 928 19.25 4.42 -24.64
C LEU A 928 19.54 5.90 -24.54
N ALA A 929 20.46 6.29 -23.66
CA ALA A 929 21.01 7.64 -23.67
C ALA A 929 21.91 7.80 -24.90
N MET A 930 21.81 8.95 -25.57
CA MET A 930 22.65 9.29 -26.73
C MET A 930 23.57 10.45 -26.38
N ARG A 931 24.80 10.39 -26.88
CA ARG A 931 25.77 11.50 -26.86
C ARG A 931 25.91 12.11 -28.25
N VAL A 932 26.15 13.41 -28.30
CA VAL A 932 26.49 14.11 -29.54
C VAL A 932 27.99 13.94 -29.77
N ASP A 933 28.35 13.33 -30.91
CA ASP A 933 29.72 13.34 -31.42
C ASP A 933 29.92 14.62 -32.24
N ASN A 934 30.63 15.59 -31.66
CA ASN A 934 30.87 16.89 -32.28
C ASN A 934 31.77 16.79 -33.53
N GLN A 935 32.63 15.77 -33.63
CA GLN A 935 33.52 15.60 -34.79
C GLN A 935 32.75 14.98 -35.95
N ALA A 936 31.98 13.92 -35.68
CA ALA A 936 31.19 13.23 -36.71
C ALA A 936 29.86 13.93 -37.03
N GLN A 937 29.42 14.89 -36.21
CA GLN A 937 28.08 15.50 -36.30
C GLN A 937 26.95 14.45 -36.28
N MET A 938 27.08 13.45 -35.41
CA MET A 938 26.15 12.33 -35.30
C MET A 938 25.82 11.98 -33.83
N LEU A 939 24.72 11.26 -33.62
CA LEU A 939 24.37 10.69 -32.33
C LEU A 939 24.95 9.29 -32.20
N GLN A 940 25.60 9.02 -31.06
CA GLN A 940 26.09 7.70 -30.68
C GLN A 940 25.50 7.29 -29.33
N ALA A 941 25.39 5.98 -29.07
CA ALA A 941 25.00 5.49 -27.75
C ALA A 941 26.00 5.99 -26.68
N ASP A 942 25.49 6.58 -25.60
CA ASP A 942 26.30 6.89 -24.41
C ASP A 942 26.73 5.57 -23.76
N GLY A 943 27.92 5.54 -23.15
CA GLY A 943 28.40 4.39 -22.40
C GLY A 943 27.60 4.13 -21.11
N PHE A 944 26.79 5.09 -20.67
CA PHE A 944 25.95 4.99 -19.48
C PHE A 944 24.46 5.01 -19.82
N PRO A 945 23.60 4.40 -18.97
CA PRO A 945 22.16 4.41 -19.17
C PRO A 945 21.56 5.82 -19.01
N ILE A 946 20.27 5.92 -19.32
CA ILE A 946 19.48 7.14 -19.15
C ILE A 946 19.56 7.68 -17.71
N SER A 947 19.47 9.01 -17.58
CA SER A 947 19.47 9.68 -16.28
C SER A 947 18.21 9.36 -15.49
N ARG A 948 18.39 9.08 -14.20
CA ARG A 948 17.29 9.01 -13.26
C ARG A 948 16.57 10.36 -13.23
N GLY A 949 15.24 10.33 -13.11
CA GLY A 949 14.38 11.50 -13.19
C GLY A 949 13.97 11.89 -14.62
N SER A 950 14.45 11.18 -15.65
CA SER A 950 13.92 11.37 -17.01
C SER A 950 12.45 10.96 -17.07
N CYS A 951 11.62 11.75 -17.76
CA CYS A 951 10.19 11.53 -17.86
C CYS A 951 9.68 11.93 -19.25
N ILE A 952 8.93 11.06 -19.93
CA ILE A 952 8.28 11.34 -21.23
C ILE A 952 6.78 11.10 -21.14
N LEU A 953 5.98 11.94 -21.79
CA LEU A 953 4.54 11.69 -21.92
C LEU A 953 4.29 10.67 -23.03
N THR A 954 3.43 9.69 -22.73
CA THR A 954 3.00 8.68 -23.70
C THR A 954 1.61 8.97 -24.23
N ASN A 955 0.71 9.47 -23.36
CA ASN A 955 -0.58 10.01 -23.72
C ASN A 955 -1.06 11.02 -22.67
N LYS A 956 -2.30 11.50 -22.80
CA LYS A 956 -2.88 12.52 -21.92
C LYS A 956 -2.85 12.15 -20.44
N ASN A 957 -2.90 10.87 -20.09
CA ASN A 957 -3.02 10.42 -18.70
C ASN A 957 -1.90 9.47 -18.30
N SER A 958 -0.87 9.28 -19.14
CA SER A 958 0.25 8.39 -18.83
C SER A 958 1.59 8.92 -19.27
N ALA A 959 2.60 8.54 -18.48
CA ALA A 959 3.99 8.92 -18.68
C ALA A 959 4.92 7.74 -18.38
N LEU A 960 6.10 7.75 -18.99
CA LEU A 960 7.21 6.88 -18.63
C LEU A 960 8.21 7.67 -17.78
N LEU A 961 8.47 7.21 -16.57
CA LEU A 961 9.36 7.82 -15.59
C LEU A 961 10.50 6.86 -15.24
N TRP A 962 11.75 7.31 -15.40
CA TRP A 962 12.92 6.55 -14.99
C TRP A 962 13.30 6.86 -13.54
N THR A 963 12.81 6.02 -12.62
CA THR A 963 13.26 6.01 -11.21
C THR A 963 14.59 5.29 -11.01
N HIS A 964 15.05 4.54 -12.02
CA HIS A 964 16.34 3.87 -12.06
C HIS A 964 17.16 4.36 -13.25
N GLY A 965 18.41 4.72 -13.01
CA GLY A 965 19.27 5.33 -14.01
C GLY A 965 20.51 5.97 -13.38
N ILE A 966 21.25 6.74 -14.18
CA ILE A 966 22.44 7.44 -13.67
C ILE A 966 22.08 8.59 -12.75
N VAL A 967 22.93 8.76 -11.74
CA VAL A 967 22.94 9.86 -10.75
C VAL A 967 24.38 10.36 -10.59
N PRO A 968 24.61 11.54 -9.98
CA PRO A 968 25.95 12.00 -9.67
C PRO A 968 26.67 11.08 -8.68
N SER A 969 27.97 10.85 -8.90
CA SER A 969 28.85 10.08 -8.01
C SER A 969 29.16 10.85 -6.73
N VAL A 970 29.37 10.15 -5.62
CA VAL A 970 29.81 10.78 -4.36
C VAL A 970 31.25 11.29 -4.41
N ARG A 971 32.09 10.78 -5.32
CA ARG A 971 33.49 11.18 -5.44
C ARG A 971 33.61 12.58 -6.01
N GLN A 972 32.89 12.83 -7.10
CA GLN A 972 32.87 14.09 -7.82
C GLN A 972 31.53 14.24 -8.54
N ASN A 973 30.94 15.44 -8.49
CA ASN A 973 29.63 15.69 -9.10
C ASN A 973 29.59 15.45 -10.62
N ASN A 974 30.73 15.54 -11.32
CA ASN A 974 30.82 15.31 -12.76
C ASN A 974 30.92 13.81 -13.13
N TYR A 975 31.09 12.92 -12.15
CA TYR A 975 31.18 11.48 -12.37
C TYR A 975 29.78 10.85 -12.24
N LYS A 976 29.59 9.70 -12.87
CA LYS A 976 28.28 9.02 -12.97
C LYS A 976 28.27 7.77 -12.10
N PHE A 977 27.21 7.58 -11.32
CA PHE A 977 26.92 6.34 -10.60
C PHE A 977 25.66 5.69 -11.18
N TYR A 978 25.65 4.36 -11.33
CA TYR A 978 24.48 3.58 -11.72
C TYR A 978 24.32 2.40 -10.75
N LEU A 979 23.27 2.44 -9.94
CA LEU A 979 23.00 1.42 -8.94
C LEU A 979 22.89 0.03 -9.58
N GLY A 980 23.66 -0.94 -9.07
CA GLY A 980 23.69 -2.32 -9.57
C GLY A 980 24.46 -2.55 -10.87
N GLY A 981 24.67 -1.52 -11.71
CA GLY A 981 25.55 -1.61 -12.89
C GLY A 981 25.11 -2.62 -13.96
N ARG A 982 23.82 -2.94 -14.05
CA ARG A 982 23.29 -4.04 -14.88
C ARG A 982 22.35 -3.54 -15.96
N SER A 983 22.62 -3.96 -17.21
CA SER A 983 21.79 -3.70 -18.40
C SER A 983 21.31 -2.25 -18.51
N ILE A 984 20.27 -2.02 -19.32
CA ILE A 984 19.59 -0.73 -19.45
C ILE A 984 18.33 -0.71 -18.56
N PRO A 985 18.00 0.42 -17.92
CA PRO A 985 16.86 0.48 -17.01
C PRO A 985 15.52 0.53 -17.77
N ALA A 986 14.54 -0.21 -17.26
CA ALA A 986 13.15 -0.09 -17.69
C ALA A 986 12.48 1.09 -16.98
N PRO A 987 11.66 1.91 -17.68
CA PRO A 987 10.89 2.95 -17.03
C PRO A 987 9.71 2.39 -16.23
N LEU A 988 9.23 3.17 -15.28
CA LEU A 988 7.90 3.01 -14.72
C LEU A 988 6.88 3.69 -15.63
N LYS A 989 5.78 2.99 -15.93
CA LYS A 989 4.59 3.57 -16.52
C LYS A 989 3.69 4.10 -15.40
N ILE A 990 3.50 5.41 -15.41
CA ILE A 990 2.63 6.14 -14.50
C ILE A 990 1.33 6.42 -15.24
N THR A 991 0.18 6.01 -14.68
CA THR A 991 -1.14 6.29 -15.28
C THR A 991 -2.04 6.97 -14.24
N LYS A 992 -2.56 8.16 -14.56
CA LYS A 992 -3.54 8.86 -13.73
C LYS A 992 -4.95 8.45 -14.12
N HIS A 993 -5.66 7.85 -13.18
CA HIS A 993 -7.06 7.47 -13.35
C HIS A 993 -8.01 8.57 -12.88
N TYR A 994 -7.61 9.34 -11.86
CA TYR A 994 -8.38 10.47 -11.32
C TYR A 994 -7.42 11.48 -10.67
N GLY A 995 -7.80 12.77 -10.67
CA GLY A 995 -7.09 13.84 -9.96
C GLY A 995 -6.65 15.00 -10.83
N ASP A 996 -6.35 16.13 -10.18
CA ASP A 996 -5.98 17.39 -10.84
C ASP A 996 -4.46 17.58 -10.96
N SER A 997 -3.66 16.75 -10.29
CA SER A 997 -2.21 16.94 -10.26
C SER A 997 -1.56 16.63 -11.60
N ASN A 998 -0.59 17.48 -11.96
CA ASN A 998 0.18 17.31 -13.17
C ASN A 998 1.37 16.35 -12.94
N ILE A 999 1.90 15.79 -14.03
CA ILE A 999 3.01 14.83 -14.00
C ILE A 999 4.27 15.39 -13.33
N ASN A 1000 4.50 16.71 -13.36
CA ASN A 1000 5.66 17.33 -12.69
C ASN A 1000 5.67 17.07 -11.19
N THR A 1001 4.51 17.25 -10.56
CA THR A 1001 4.32 17.01 -9.13
C THR A 1001 4.42 15.51 -8.85
N ILE A 1002 3.61 14.70 -9.54
CA ILE A 1002 3.56 13.24 -9.34
C ILE A 1002 4.93 12.58 -9.56
N ALA A 1003 5.67 12.97 -10.60
CA ALA A 1003 6.99 12.41 -10.87
C ALA A 1003 8.01 12.80 -9.79
N SER A 1004 8.01 14.06 -9.34
CA SER A 1004 8.88 14.51 -8.25
C SER A 1004 8.59 13.77 -6.94
N GLU A 1005 7.31 13.57 -6.63
CA GLU A 1005 6.84 12.81 -5.46
C GLU A 1005 7.28 11.34 -5.53
N ILE A 1006 7.06 10.66 -6.66
CA ILE A 1006 7.49 9.27 -6.85
C ILE A 1006 9.01 9.16 -6.74
N LEU A 1007 9.78 10.07 -7.36
CA LEU A 1007 11.23 10.09 -7.25
C LEU A 1007 11.67 10.29 -5.80
N GLY A 1008 11.00 11.15 -5.04
CA GLY A 1008 11.27 11.35 -3.62
C GLY A 1008 11.00 10.10 -2.79
N LEU A 1009 9.82 9.50 -2.95
CA LEU A 1009 9.39 8.30 -2.21
C LEU A 1009 10.26 7.07 -2.50
N THR A 1010 10.94 6.99 -3.65
CA THR A 1010 11.94 5.92 -3.88
C THR A 1010 13.19 6.05 -3.00
N LYS A 1011 13.45 7.21 -2.38
CA LYS A 1011 14.54 7.41 -1.41
C LYS A 1011 14.12 7.18 0.04
N MET A 1012 12.85 6.82 0.26
CA MET A 1012 12.27 6.67 1.60
C MET A 1012 12.10 5.20 2.00
N ASN A 1013 12.81 4.28 1.33
CA ASN A 1013 12.89 2.89 1.76
C ASN A 1013 14.02 2.73 2.79
N TRP A 1014 13.69 2.88 4.07
CA TRP A 1014 14.66 2.72 5.18
C TRP A 1014 15.12 1.26 5.44
N ASN A 1015 14.64 0.28 4.66
CA ASN A 1015 15.14 -1.10 4.75
C ASN A 1015 16.44 -1.33 3.97
N SER A 1016 16.83 -0.40 3.11
CA SER A 1016 18.11 -0.44 2.40
C SER A 1016 18.78 0.92 2.49
N PHE A 1017 20.10 0.93 2.63
CA PHE A 1017 20.84 2.17 2.46
C PHE A 1017 21.05 2.55 1.01
N ASP A 1018 20.68 1.69 0.05
CA ASP A 1018 20.72 1.98 -1.39
C ASP A 1018 20.19 3.39 -1.68
N LEU A 1019 20.85 4.11 -2.60
CA LEU A 1019 20.51 5.51 -2.89
C LEU A 1019 19.02 5.72 -3.20
N TYR A 1020 18.39 4.73 -3.83
CA TYR A 1020 16.96 4.71 -4.14
C TYR A 1020 16.50 3.27 -4.41
N SER A 1021 15.21 3.00 -4.20
CA SER A 1021 14.51 1.81 -4.68
C SER A 1021 13.94 2.02 -6.10
N LYS A 1022 13.64 0.93 -6.82
CA LYS A 1022 13.09 1.05 -8.18
C LYS A 1022 11.62 1.48 -8.18
N LEU A 1023 10.86 1.11 -7.15
CA LEU A 1023 9.48 1.54 -6.92
C LEU A 1023 9.43 2.49 -5.71
N PRO A 1024 8.44 3.39 -5.63
CA PRO A 1024 8.30 4.24 -4.45
C PRO A 1024 7.96 3.41 -3.21
N SER A 1025 8.38 3.88 -2.03
CA SER A 1025 8.17 3.22 -0.73
C SER A 1025 6.71 2.80 -0.48
N THR A 1026 5.76 3.65 -0.87
CA THR A 1026 4.30 3.38 -0.89
C THR A 1026 3.92 2.04 -1.52
N ILE A 1027 4.59 1.63 -2.60
CA ILE A 1027 4.31 0.36 -3.28
C ILE A 1027 5.12 -0.79 -2.67
N ASP A 1028 6.42 -0.58 -2.43
CA ASP A 1028 7.30 -1.64 -1.95
C ASP A 1028 6.89 -2.13 -0.55
N SER A 1029 6.63 -1.21 0.38
CA SER A 1029 6.24 -1.56 1.75
C SER A 1029 4.85 -2.18 1.82
N SER A 1030 3.85 -1.64 1.11
CA SER A 1030 2.47 -2.14 1.17
C SER A 1030 2.38 -3.58 0.70
N ASN A 1031 3.17 -3.95 -0.33
CA ASN A 1031 3.26 -5.34 -0.79
C ASN A 1031 3.98 -6.26 0.21
N GLN A 1032 5.07 -5.80 0.84
CA GLN A 1032 5.76 -6.56 1.89
C GLN A 1032 4.87 -6.79 3.11
N ILE A 1033 4.18 -5.75 3.57
CA ILE A 1033 3.26 -5.81 4.69
C ILE A 1033 2.05 -6.68 4.35
N ALA A 1034 1.48 -6.60 3.15
CA ALA A 1034 0.40 -7.49 2.75
C ALA A 1034 0.82 -8.97 2.76
N ARG A 1035 2.06 -9.27 2.35
CA ARG A 1035 2.62 -10.64 2.40
C ARG A 1035 2.68 -11.18 3.83
N ILE A 1036 3.27 -10.42 4.76
CA ILE A 1036 3.40 -10.80 6.18
C ILE A 1036 2.01 -10.79 6.86
N GLY A 1037 1.19 -9.80 6.52
CA GLY A 1037 -0.15 -9.56 7.06
C GLY A 1037 -1.14 -10.70 6.85
N LYS A 1038 -0.89 -11.59 5.88
CA LYS A 1038 -1.63 -12.86 5.74
C LYS A 1038 -1.67 -13.68 7.03
N LEU A 1039 -0.60 -13.64 7.82
CA LEU A 1039 -0.49 -14.35 9.10
C LEU A 1039 -1.20 -13.62 10.25
N LEU A 1040 -1.57 -12.35 10.05
CA LEU A 1040 -2.21 -11.47 11.02
C LEU A 1040 -3.72 -11.32 10.79
N SER A 1041 -4.34 -12.15 9.95
CA SER A 1041 -5.79 -12.09 9.69
C SER A 1041 -6.66 -12.24 10.94
N ARG A 1042 -6.16 -12.84 12.02
CA ARG A 1042 -6.87 -12.89 13.31
C ARG A 1042 -6.83 -11.58 14.11
N PHE A 1043 -5.99 -10.63 13.70
CA PHE A 1043 -5.83 -9.31 14.33
C PHE A 1043 -6.31 -8.20 13.39
N GLU A 1044 -7.34 -8.49 12.61
CA GLU A 1044 -8.01 -7.53 11.73
C GLU A 1044 -8.38 -6.23 12.48
N GLY A 1045 -8.31 -5.10 11.78
CA GLY A 1045 -8.66 -3.79 12.33
C GLY A 1045 -7.57 -3.09 13.16
N LYS A 1046 -6.51 -3.79 13.60
CA LYS A 1046 -5.39 -3.16 14.32
C LYS A 1046 -4.46 -2.38 13.40
N THR A 1047 -3.99 -1.25 13.90
CA THR A 1047 -2.97 -0.43 13.24
C THR A 1047 -1.60 -0.64 13.85
N TYR A 1048 -0.58 -0.71 13.01
CA TYR A 1048 0.79 -0.93 13.46
C TYR A 1048 1.73 0.08 12.80
N ASP A 1049 2.84 0.36 13.48
CA ASP A 1049 3.95 1.09 12.89
C ASP A 1049 4.66 0.18 11.88
N TYR A 1050 4.89 0.69 10.67
CA TYR A 1050 5.47 -0.11 9.60
C TYR A 1050 6.92 -0.55 9.91
N ARG A 1051 7.64 0.16 10.80
CA ARG A 1051 9.02 -0.15 11.21
C ARG A 1051 9.15 -1.53 11.87
N LEU A 1052 8.05 -2.09 12.35
CA LEU A 1052 7.97 -3.45 12.89
C LEU A 1052 8.16 -4.54 11.80
N PHE A 1053 7.79 -4.23 10.55
CA PHE A 1053 7.74 -5.19 9.44
C PHE A 1053 8.98 -5.19 8.55
N ILE A 1054 9.66 -4.05 8.46
CA ILE A 1054 10.84 -3.89 7.61
C ILE A 1054 12.11 -4.51 8.21
#